data_AF-A0AAU0UBT3-F1
#
_entry.id   AF-A0AAU0UBT3-F1
#
_cell.length_a   1.000
_cell.length_b   1.000
_cell.length_c   1.000
_cell.angle_alpha   90.00
_cell.angle_beta   90.00
_cell.angle_gamma   90.00
#
_symmetry.space_group_name_H-M   'P 1'
#
loop_
_entity.id
_entity.type
_entity.pdbx_description
1 polymer ?
#
loop_
_entity_poly.entity_id
_entity_poly.type
_entity_poly.pdbx_seq_one_letter_code
_entity_poly.pdbx_strand_id
1 'polypeptide(L)'
;MTFRLNWGINTRTQIISLGPALLLTLLLISFFTFVRIQDLRQELTHTGQLIANQLAPASEYGVIVGNDDVLEGLMRATLATPHVRFLEVQDNANHVLMYVEQPKENGTRPTQVEIFQAPIRLQSLPLGNDVLQAPPPSASSSNEDYLGRVIVGMSNDAFSQRQQEILLKAGILALFTLLFTYILARRLALSLSQPISDMGEAVKAIQQGDYNRPLPVTDDSELGDLARHINNLAYGLERASREQQQTIDQLIQTREEAERANSAKSNFLAMMSHELRTPMNGVLGMLQLMETTQMTDEQTEYAALATESTEHLLRVINDILDFSRIEREALALEHIPFNLAELISTSAQAFHHNAQQRGISLELNIPLGLETLEVEGDPTRIRQILVNLIGNALKFTDLGSVQIETRWQPLDQESVWFTCTVCDSGIGISAERLELMFNAFEQADSSISRRYGGTGLGLPIARSLAERMGGTLRARSEESMGSIFTLEIPLALHRKKAPEQVPTFLAGNSNGKNQHVLLVEDNPVNQTVVEAMLRSLGFQVSVVSDGAQAVSVAQTGNFAAILMDCRLPVIDGYEATRQIRQLTNCIQVPIIALTANALHGDREACLQAGMSDYLAKPFKRTDLQQVLQRWLPFQASATGDKC
;
A
#
# COMPACT_ATOMS: atom_id res chain seq x y z
N MET A 1 -35.56 17.30 2.17
CA MET A 1 -34.55 17.70 3.16
C MET A 1 -35.09 17.45 4.55
N THR A 2 -34.77 16.31 5.15
CA THR A 2 -35.11 16.01 6.54
C THR A 2 -34.04 16.63 7.43
N PHE A 3 -34.39 17.73 8.13
CA PHE A 3 -33.56 18.31 9.17
C PHE A 3 -33.41 17.31 10.32
N ARG A 4 -32.44 16.40 10.24
CA ARG A 4 -31.95 15.67 11.39
C ARG A 4 -31.13 16.67 12.21
N LEU A 5 -31.79 17.36 13.15
CA LEU A 5 -31.03 18.06 14.19
C LEU A 5 -30.17 17.00 14.90
N ASN A 6 -28.86 17.14 14.81
CA ASN A 6 -27.88 16.33 15.54
C ASN A 6 -27.86 16.79 17.00
N TRP A 7 -28.92 16.48 17.73
CA TRP A 7 -28.93 16.56 19.19
C TRP A 7 -27.90 15.55 19.72
N GLY A 8 -26.85 16.04 20.39
CA GLY A 8 -25.82 15.19 21.00
C GLY A 8 -26.44 14.21 22.01
N ILE A 9 -25.78 13.07 22.22
CA ILE A 9 -26.27 11.97 23.08
C ILE A 9 -26.75 12.50 24.44
N ASN A 10 -26.00 13.41 25.05
CA ASN A 10 -26.36 14.05 26.32
C ASN A 10 -27.74 14.75 26.27
N THR A 11 -28.01 15.54 25.23
CA THR A 11 -29.30 16.25 25.08
C THR A 11 -30.47 15.29 24.79
N ARG A 12 -30.23 14.19 24.06
CA ARG A 12 -31.26 13.16 23.84
C ARG A 12 -31.56 12.38 25.12
N THR A 13 -30.52 11.96 25.85
CA THR A 13 -30.67 11.22 27.11
C THR A 13 -31.37 12.08 28.16
N GLN A 14 -31.08 13.38 28.22
CA GLN A 14 -31.80 14.31 29.10
C GLN A 14 -33.27 14.45 28.71
N ILE A 15 -33.61 14.60 27.42
CA ILE A 15 -35.02 14.70 27.00
C ILE A 15 -35.79 13.42 27.30
N ILE A 16 -35.19 12.25 27.04
CA ILE A 16 -35.84 10.94 27.23
C ILE A 16 -36.04 10.63 28.72
N SER A 17 -35.11 11.01 29.59
CA SER A 17 -35.21 10.75 31.04
C SER A 17 -36.01 11.81 31.80
N LEU A 18 -35.85 13.08 31.45
CA LEU A 18 -36.45 14.21 32.17
C LEU A 18 -37.88 14.52 31.71
N GLY A 19 -38.15 14.40 30.41
CA GLY A 19 -39.42 14.79 29.79
C GLY A 19 -40.62 14.03 30.36
N PRO A 20 -40.62 12.69 30.36
CA PRO A 20 -41.72 11.90 30.90
C PRO A 20 -41.93 12.12 32.40
N ALA A 21 -40.84 12.25 33.17
CA ALA A 21 -40.90 12.47 34.61
C ALA A 21 -41.54 13.81 34.97
N LEU A 22 -41.09 14.91 34.35
CA LEU A 22 -41.67 16.24 34.58
C LEU A 22 -43.12 16.33 34.08
N LEU A 23 -43.43 15.73 32.93
CA LEU A 23 -44.79 15.66 32.40
C LEU A 23 -45.72 14.92 33.36
N LEU A 24 -45.30 13.77 33.87
CA LEU A 24 -46.08 12.97 34.81
C LEU A 24 -46.29 13.72 36.12
N THR A 25 -45.25 14.38 36.66
CA THR A 25 -45.35 15.22 37.85
C THR A 25 -46.37 16.34 37.65
N LEU A 26 -46.29 17.06 36.52
CA LEU A 26 -47.22 18.14 36.19
C LEU A 26 -48.67 17.64 36.06
N LEU A 27 -48.87 16.52 35.37
CA LEU A 27 -50.19 15.90 35.21
C LEU A 27 -50.80 15.50 36.55
N LEU A 28 -50.03 14.85 37.43
CA LEU A 28 -50.49 14.43 38.75
C LEU A 28 -50.85 15.63 39.63
N ILE A 29 -50.01 16.68 39.67
CA ILE A 29 -50.30 17.90 40.42
C ILE A 29 -51.58 18.56 39.91
N SER A 30 -51.72 18.70 38.59
CA SER A 30 -52.92 19.28 37.98
C SER A 30 -54.17 18.48 38.33
N PHE A 31 -54.09 17.15 38.28
CA PHE A 31 -55.19 16.26 38.61
C PHE A 31 -55.61 16.39 40.08
N PHE A 32 -54.68 16.29 41.03
CA PHE A 32 -55.00 16.41 42.46
C PHE A 32 -55.52 17.79 42.83
N THR A 33 -54.98 18.85 42.23
CA THR A 33 -55.47 20.22 42.44
C THR A 33 -56.90 20.36 41.96
N PHE A 34 -57.22 19.79 40.79
CA PHE A 34 -58.57 19.78 40.24
C PHE A 34 -59.56 19.03 41.16
N VAL A 35 -59.21 17.81 41.59
CA VAL A 35 -60.03 17.01 42.52
C VAL A 35 -60.30 17.78 43.81
N ARG A 36 -59.26 18.42 44.38
CA ARG A 36 -59.40 19.15 45.64
C ARG A 36 -60.32 20.38 45.54
N ILE A 37 -60.30 21.08 44.40
CA ILE A 37 -61.21 22.21 44.14
C ILE A 37 -62.64 21.71 43.97
N GLN A 38 -62.83 20.55 43.32
CA GLN A 38 -64.14 19.93 43.16
C GLN A 38 -64.73 19.51 44.51
N ASP A 39 -63.94 18.89 45.39
CA ASP A 39 -64.35 18.53 46.76
C ASP A 39 -64.81 19.76 47.55
N LEU A 40 -64.05 20.86 47.48
CA LEU A 40 -64.39 22.11 48.16
C LEU A 40 -65.75 22.66 47.70
N ARG A 41 -66.04 22.56 46.40
CA ARG A 41 -67.32 23.01 45.83
C ARG A 41 -68.48 22.17 46.33
N GLN A 42 -68.30 20.84 46.33
CA GLN A 42 -69.31 19.90 46.81
C GLN A 42 -69.61 20.07 48.30
N GLU A 43 -68.58 20.33 49.12
CA GLU A 43 -68.73 20.66 50.56
C GLU A 43 -69.62 21.89 50.75
N LEU A 44 -69.41 22.95 49.96
CA LEU A 44 -70.17 24.19 50.07
C LEU A 44 -71.63 23.99 49.65
N THR A 45 -71.87 23.29 48.54
CA THR A 45 -73.22 22.93 48.10
C THR A 45 -73.96 22.09 49.15
N HIS A 46 -73.29 21.11 49.74
CA HIS A 46 -73.89 20.24 50.75
C HIS A 46 -74.24 21.01 52.03
N THR A 47 -73.34 21.85 52.53
CA THR A 47 -73.59 22.68 53.72
C THR A 47 -74.70 23.69 53.49
N GLY A 48 -74.71 24.39 52.35
CA GLY A 48 -75.78 25.34 52.02
C GLY A 48 -77.16 24.68 51.96
N GLN A 49 -77.25 23.50 51.34
CA GLN A 49 -78.50 22.75 51.27
C GLN A 49 -78.92 22.18 52.65
N LEU A 50 -77.97 21.73 53.48
CA LEU A 50 -78.26 21.28 54.84
C LEU A 50 -78.86 22.39 55.70
N ILE A 51 -78.28 23.60 55.64
CA ILE A 51 -78.80 24.76 56.37
C ILE A 51 -80.24 25.07 55.93
N ALA A 52 -80.50 25.10 54.62
CA ALA A 52 -81.85 25.30 54.10
C ALA A 52 -82.82 24.22 54.60
N ASN A 53 -82.42 22.94 54.54
CA ASN A 53 -83.25 21.81 54.97
C ASN A 53 -83.50 21.77 56.49
N GLN A 54 -82.57 22.26 57.31
CA GLN A 54 -82.76 22.34 58.77
C GLN A 54 -83.57 23.58 59.18
N LEU A 55 -83.39 24.69 58.47
CA LEU A 55 -84.09 25.94 58.77
C LEU A 55 -85.56 25.88 58.33
N ALA A 56 -85.89 25.10 57.30
CA ALA A 56 -87.27 24.98 56.82
C ALA A 56 -88.26 24.44 57.87
N PRO A 57 -88.03 23.29 58.55
CA PRO A 57 -88.88 22.85 59.65
C PRO A 57 -88.85 23.78 60.86
N ALA A 58 -87.68 24.36 61.18
CA ALA A 58 -87.57 25.27 62.31
C ALA A 58 -88.37 26.57 62.12
N SER A 59 -88.52 27.01 60.86
CA SER A 59 -89.29 28.22 60.50
C SER A 59 -90.79 27.98 60.43
N GLU A 60 -91.25 26.72 60.46
CA GLU A 60 -92.66 26.34 60.33
C GLU A 60 -93.56 27.08 61.34
N TYR A 61 -93.23 26.99 62.64
CA TYR A 61 -94.02 27.62 63.69
C TYR A 61 -94.09 29.15 63.55
N GLY A 62 -92.96 29.76 63.18
CA GLY A 62 -92.88 31.21 62.97
C GLY A 62 -93.74 31.70 61.81
N VAL A 63 -93.79 30.93 60.70
CA VAL A 63 -94.60 31.25 59.52
C VAL A 63 -96.10 31.04 59.77
N ILE A 64 -96.51 29.99 60.49
CA ILE A 64 -97.94 29.70 60.78
C ILE A 64 -98.55 30.76 61.69
N VAL A 65 -97.84 31.15 62.73
CA VAL A 65 -98.36 32.05 63.79
C VAL A 65 -98.18 33.53 63.40
N GLY A 66 -97.36 33.83 62.38
CA GLY A 66 -96.98 35.20 62.04
C GLY A 66 -96.15 35.84 63.15
N ASN A 67 -95.30 35.06 63.81
CA ASN A 67 -94.45 35.53 64.90
C ASN A 67 -93.07 35.90 64.36
N ASP A 68 -92.95 37.16 63.96
CA ASP A 68 -91.73 37.72 63.40
C ASP A 68 -90.55 37.66 64.38
N ASP A 69 -90.79 37.78 65.69
CA ASP A 69 -89.73 37.72 66.72
C ASP A 69 -89.05 36.34 66.76
N VAL A 70 -89.83 35.25 66.60
CA VAL A 70 -89.31 33.88 66.58
C VAL A 70 -88.53 33.59 65.29
N LEU A 71 -89.06 34.04 64.14
CA LEU A 71 -88.36 33.92 62.85
C LEU A 71 -87.07 34.74 62.84
N GLU A 72 -87.10 35.97 63.36
CA GLU A 72 -85.93 36.83 63.46
C GLU A 72 -84.86 36.22 64.36
N GLY A 73 -85.25 35.66 65.52
CA GLY A 73 -84.34 34.97 66.42
C GLY A 73 -83.64 33.77 65.78
N LEU A 74 -84.41 32.90 65.09
CA LEU A 74 -83.89 31.75 64.35
C LEU A 74 -82.98 32.17 63.20
N MET A 75 -83.40 33.13 62.37
CA MET A 75 -82.62 33.61 61.24
C MET A 75 -81.35 34.32 61.69
N ARG A 76 -81.37 35.14 62.75
CA ARG A 76 -80.15 35.75 63.31
C ARG A 76 -79.18 34.71 63.86
N ALA A 77 -79.68 33.65 64.51
CA ALA A 77 -78.85 32.55 64.98
C ALA A 77 -78.20 31.78 63.82
N THR A 78 -78.96 31.51 62.74
CA THR A 78 -78.42 30.84 61.55
C THR A 78 -77.51 31.76 60.71
N LEU A 79 -77.74 33.08 60.70
CA LEU A 79 -76.88 34.06 60.02
C LEU A 79 -75.49 34.16 60.65
N ALA A 80 -75.34 33.76 61.92
CA ALA A 80 -74.05 33.61 62.58
C ALA A 80 -73.28 32.35 62.12
N THR A 81 -73.93 31.44 61.40
CA THR A 81 -73.26 30.28 60.79
C THR A 81 -72.26 30.78 59.75
N PRO A 82 -71.03 30.23 59.70
CA PRO A 82 -70.04 30.62 58.71
C PRO A 82 -70.60 30.51 57.29
N HIS A 83 -70.29 31.50 56.45
CA HIS A 83 -70.59 31.53 55.01
C HIS A 83 -72.03 31.84 54.62
N VAL A 84 -72.96 31.96 55.57
CA VAL A 84 -74.33 32.43 55.29
C VAL A 84 -74.31 33.95 55.12
N ARG A 85 -74.59 34.42 53.91
CA ARG A 85 -74.62 35.84 53.57
C ARG A 85 -75.97 36.47 53.90
N PHE A 86 -77.03 35.79 53.47
CA PHE A 86 -78.39 36.20 53.75
C PHE A 86 -79.29 34.98 53.91
N LEU A 87 -80.37 35.20 54.64
CA LEU A 87 -81.46 34.27 54.82
C LEU A 87 -82.75 35.01 54.47
N GLU A 88 -83.64 34.30 53.80
CA GLU A 88 -84.93 34.84 53.40
C GLU A 88 -85.99 33.77 53.59
N VAL A 89 -87.07 34.11 54.28
CA VAL A 89 -88.24 33.25 54.44
C VAL A 89 -89.37 33.88 53.65
N GLN A 90 -89.94 33.10 52.73
CA GLN A 90 -91.04 33.50 51.88
C GLN A 90 -92.30 32.68 52.21
N ASP A 91 -93.47 33.29 52.06
CA ASP A 91 -94.75 32.59 52.13
C ASP A 91 -95.03 31.74 50.87
N ASN A 92 -96.19 31.08 50.83
CA ASN A 92 -96.63 30.29 49.68
C ASN A 92 -96.92 31.11 48.40
N ALA A 93 -97.05 32.43 48.52
CA ALA A 93 -97.23 33.38 47.43
C ALA A 93 -95.92 34.07 47.00
N ASN A 94 -94.79 33.66 47.59
CA ASN A 94 -93.44 34.24 47.42
C ASN A 94 -93.28 35.67 47.93
N HIS A 95 -94.14 36.13 48.83
CA HIS A 95 -93.88 37.36 49.57
C HIS A 95 -92.83 37.09 50.63
N VAL A 96 -91.87 38.02 50.75
CA VAL A 96 -90.82 37.96 51.77
C VAL A 96 -91.44 38.28 53.12
N LEU A 97 -91.50 37.26 53.98
CA LEU A 97 -91.95 37.42 55.36
C LEU A 97 -90.81 38.00 56.20
N MET A 98 -89.59 37.48 56.02
CA MET A 98 -88.42 37.93 56.75
C MET A 98 -87.17 37.82 55.89
N TYR A 99 -86.32 38.84 55.99
CA TYR A 99 -85.02 38.90 55.32
C TYR A 99 -83.97 39.37 56.32
N VAL A 100 -82.90 38.61 56.48
CA VAL A 100 -81.76 38.99 57.31
C VAL A 100 -80.48 38.81 56.49
N GLU A 101 -79.69 39.87 56.36
CA GLU A 101 -78.40 39.87 55.67
C GLU A 101 -77.30 40.33 56.62
N GLN A 102 -76.08 39.79 56.45
CA GLN A 102 -74.90 40.33 57.11
C GLN A 102 -74.60 41.76 56.61
N PRO A 103 -74.21 42.69 57.50
CA PRO A 103 -73.90 44.07 57.12
C PRO A 103 -72.80 44.10 56.03
N LYS A 104 -73.01 44.93 54.98
CA LYS A 104 -72.01 45.15 53.92
C LYS A 104 -70.80 45.85 54.51
N GLU A 105 -69.67 45.16 54.61
CA GLU A 105 -68.39 45.82 54.86
C GLU A 105 -68.08 46.76 53.68
N ASN A 106 -67.75 48.02 54.00
CA ASN A 106 -67.48 49.07 53.03
C ASN A 106 -66.28 48.71 52.14
N GLY A 107 -66.53 48.33 50.87
CA GLY A 107 -65.51 48.34 49.83
C GLY A 107 -65.51 47.16 48.85
N THR A 108 -66.20 47.35 47.73
CA THR A 108 -65.77 46.90 46.39
C THR A 108 -65.72 45.39 46.08
N ARG A 109 -66.89 44.79 45.77
CA ARG A 109 -67.19 43.90 44.61
C ARG A 109 -68.62 43.35 44.73
N PRO A 110 -69.34 43.05 43.62
CA PRO A 110 -70.56 42.27 43.71
C PRO A 110 -70.20 40.87 44.23
N THR A 111 -70.54 40.58 45.48
CA THR A 111 -70.33 39.25 46.08
C THR A 111 -71.17 38.25 45.30
N GLN A 112 -70.53 37.28 44.64
CA GLN A 112 -71.27 36.15 44.07
C GLN A 112 -71.84 35.34 45.23
N VAL A 113 -73.16 35.18 45.23
CA VAL A 113 -73.87 34.39 46.21
C VAL A 113 -74.42 33.15 45.52
N GLU A 114 -74.16 31.99 46.10
CA GLU A 114 -74.80 30.75 45.65
C GLU A 114 -76.06 30.54 46.49
N ILE A 115 -77.20 30.31 45.83
CA ILE A 115 -78.51 30.32 46.46
C ILE A 115 -78.99 28.88 46.64
N PHE A 116 -79.33 28.53 47.88
CA PHE A 116 -79.91 27.25 48.26
C PHE A 116 -81.33 27.49 48.77
N GLN A 117 -82.24 26.54 48.52
CA GLN A 117 -83.63 26.69 48.97
C GLN A 117 -84.21 25.37 49.46
N ALA A 118 -85.13 25.45 50.42
CA ALA A 118 -85.87 24.31 50.94
C ALA A 118 -87.34 24.71 51.21
N PRO A 119 -88.31 23.82 50.90
CA PRO A 119 -89.72 24.09 51.15
C PRO A 119 -90.06 23.94 52.64
N ILE A 120 -90.81 24.89 53.19
CA ILE A 120 -91.42 24.82 54.52
C ILE A 120 -92.74 24.07 54.35
N ARG A 121 -92.87 22.95 55.05
CA ARG A 121 -94.08 22.13 55.04
C ARG A 121 -94.60 21.89 56.45
N LEU A 122 -95.92 21.78 56.58
CA LEU A 122 -96.58 21.51 57.85
C LEU A 122 -96.23 20.07 58.33
N GLN A 123 -95.66 19.92 59.53
CA GLN A 123 -95.35 18.62 60.10
C GLN A 123 -96.54 18.04 60.87
N SER A 124 -97.23 17.06 60.28
CA SER A 124 -98.20 16.25 61.00
C SER A 124 -97.48 15.22 61.89
N LEU A 125 -97.49 15.42 63.21
CA LEU A 125 -97.00 14.43 64.19
C LEU A 125 -97.93 13.20 64.22
N PRO A 126 -97.45 11.98 63.90
CA PRO A 126 -98.26 10.77 64.07
C PRO A 126 -98.28 10.40 65.56
N LEU A 127 -99.33 10.80 66.28
CA LEU A 127 -99.63 10.28 67.61
C LEU A 127 -100.04 8.82 67.49
N GLY A 128 -99.16 7.91 67.91
CA GLY A 128 -99.47 6.49 68.01
C GLY A 128 -100.52 6.24 69.09
N ASN A 129 -101.64 5.63 68.70
CA ASN A 129 -102.39 4.69 69.53
C ASN A 129 -103.14 3.69 68.66
N ASP A 130 -103.05 2.44 69.09
CA ASP A 130 -103.56 1.21 68.50
C ASP A 130 -105.10 1.11 68.59
N VAL A 131 -105.70 0.28 67.72
CA VAL A 131 -107.08 -0.27 67.78
C VAL A 131 -108.27 0.59 67.26
N LEU A 132 -108.59 0.47 65.95
CA LEU A 132 -109.85 -0.08 65.40
C LEU A 132 -109.98 0.20 63.88
N GLN A 133 -110.33 -0.85 63.13
CA GLN A 133 -110.46 -0.91 61.67
C GLN A 133 -111.53 0.05 61.10
N ALA A 134 -111.11 0.96 60.22
CA ALA A 134 -111.88 1.52 59.10
C ALA A 134 -110.93 2.24 58.13
N PRO A 135 -111.16 2.23 56.79
CA PRO A 135 -110.17 2.68 55.81
C PRO A 135 -110.21 4.21 55.67
N PRO A 136 -109.06 4.90 55.69
CA PRO A 136 -108.71 5.82 54.59
C PRO A 136 -107.16 5.89 54.40
N PRO A 137 -106.55 6.67 53.46
CA PRO A 137 -107.09 7.76 52.64
C PRO A 137 -106.70 7.74 51.14
N SER A 138 -107.47 8.48 50.33
CA SER A 138 -107.11 8.92 48.99
C SER A 138 -106.12 10.09 49.06
N ALA A 139 -104.96 9.90 48.44
CA ALA A 139 -103.93 10.92 48.25
C ALA A 139 -104.41 11.98 47.24
N SER A 140 -104.90 13.12 47.74
CA SER A 140 -105.07 14.34 46.94
C SER A 140 -105.10 15.60 47.82
N SER A 141 -103.93 16.06 48.27
CA SER A 141 -103.73 17.42 48.80
C SER A 141 -102.24 17.79 48.90
N SER A 142 -101.47 17.70 47.82
CA SER A 142 -100.04 18.06 47.86
C SER A 142 -99.75 19.56 47.99
N ASN A 143 -100.77 20.40 48.20
CA ASN A 143 -100.64 21.86 48.31
C ASN A 143 -101.18 22.44 49.63
N GLU A 144 -101.86 21.66 50.47
CA GLU A 144 -102.33 22.17 51.78
C GLU A 144 -101.23 22.14 52.85
N ASP A 145 -100.20 21.33 52.64
CA ASP A 145 -99.05 21.24 53.56
C ASP A 145 -97.91 22.19 53.20
N TYR A 146 -98.00 23.02 52.14
CA TYR A 146 -96.93 23.94 51.74
C TYR A 146 -97.16 25.35 52.30
N LEU A 147 -96.29 25.78 53.19
CA LEU A 147 -96.43 27.06 53.90
C LEU A 147 -95.56 28.16 53.27
N GLY A 148 -94.48 27.79 52.59
CA GLY A 148 -93.52 28.74 52.06
C GLY A 148 -92.16 28.11 51.77
N ARG A 149 -91.12 28.91 51.62
CA ARG A 149 -89.74 28.42 51.43
C ARG A 149 -88.73 29.23 52.22
N VAL A 150 -87.64 28.56 52.57
CA VAL A 150 -86.43 29.21 53.06
C VAL A 150 -85.44 29.30 51.91
N ILE A 151 -84.86 30.47 51.72
CA ILE A 151 -83.76 30.73 50.80
C ILE A 151 -82.54 31.10 51.64
N VAL A 152 -81.43 30.43 51.37
CA VAL A 152 -80.14 30.62 52.02
C VAL A 152 -79.15 31.06 50.96
N GLY A 153 -78.70 32.31 51.03
CA GLY A 153 -77.61 32.81 50.21
C GLY A 153 -76.27 32.57 50.88
N MET A 154 -75.40 31.77 50.27
CA MET A 154 -74.04 31.51 50.77
C MET A 154 -73.01 32.39 50.05
N SER A 155 -72.13 33.07 50.79
CA SER A 155 -71.07 33.91 50.20
C SER A 155 -69.97 33.06 49.54
N ASN A 156 -69.57 33.39 48.31
CA ASN A 156 -68.38 32.80 47.68
C ASN A 156 -67.04 33.37 48.19
N ASP A 157 -67.04 34.31 49.13
CA ASP A 157 -65.81 34.93 49.61
C ASP A 157 -64.91 33.91 50.32
N ALA A 158 -65.49 33.08 51.19
CA ALA A 158 -64.76 32.00 51.86
C ALA A 158 -64.36 30.87 50.90
N PHE A 159 -65.17 30.58 49.89
CA PHE A 159 -64.80 29.66 48.81
C PHE A 159 -63.56 30.17 48.07
N SER A 160 -63.57 31.45 47.69
CA SER A 160 -62.48 32.09 46.95
C SER A 160 -61.21 32.14 47.80
N GLN A 161 -61.31 32.42 49.10
CA GLN A 161 -60.18 32.38 50.02
C GLN A 161 -59.61 30.96 50.17
N ARG A 162 -60.46 29.95 50.43
CA ARG A 162 -60.01 28.55 50.52
C ARG A 162 -59.45 28.03 49.20
N GLN A 163 -60.02 28.42 48.06
CA GLN A 163 -59.51 28.10 46.73
C GLN A 163 -58.12 28.70 46.51
N GLN A 164 -57.93 29.97 46.88
CA GLN A 164 -56.60 30.61 46.83
C GLN A 164 -55.60 29.90 47.73
N GLU A 165 -56.00 29.49 48.93
CA GLU A 165 -55.15 28.73 49.85
C GLU A 165 -54.75 27.36 49.26
N ILE A 166 -55.69 26.63 48.66
CA ILE A 166 -55.44 25.36 47.96
C ILE A 166 -54.49 25.59 46.79
N LEU A 167 -54.75 26.58 45.94
CA LEU A 167 -53.89 26.89 44.79
C LEU A 167 -52.48 27.30 45.22
N LEU A 168 -52.34 28.08 46.30
CA LEU A 168 -51.05 28.49 46.83
C LEU A 168 -50.27 27.30 47.40
N LYS A 169 -50.91 26.46 48.22
CA LYS A 169 -50.29 25.24 48.77
C LYS A 169 -49.90 24.26 47.66
N ALA A 170 -50.79 24.04 46.68
CA ALA A 170 -50.52 23.20 45.52
C ALA A 170 -49.38 23.78 44.67
N GLY A 171 -49.34 25.10 44.46
CA GLY A 171 -48.28 25.77 43.72
C GLY A 171 -46.91 25.64 44.39
N ILE A 172 -46.83 25.79 45.71
CA ILE A 172 -45.58 25.59 46.47
C ILE A 172 -45.12 24.13 46.36
N LEU A 173 -46.03 23.18 46.58
CA LEU A 173 -45.73 21.75 46.47
C LEU A 173 -45.27 21.38 45.04
N ALA A 174 -45.93 21.96 44.02
CA ALA A 174 -45.60 21.77 42.62
C ALA A 174 -44.19 22.27 42.29
N LEU A 175 -43.85 23.47 42.76
CA LEU A 175 -42.52 24.05 42.57
C LEU A 175 -41.45 23.16 43.21
N PHE A 176 -41.66 22.71 44.45
CA PHE A 176 -40.71 21.86 45.16
C PHE A 176 -40.52 20.51 44.48
N THR A 177 -41.62 19.85 44.11
CA THR A 177 -41.58 18.53 43.43
C THR A 177 -40.95 18.63 42.05
N LEU A 178 -41.30 19.62 41.23
CA LEU A 178 -40.67 19.83 39.92
C LEU A 178 -39.19 20.15 40.05
N LEU A 179 -38.80 21.00 41.01
CA LEU A 179 -37.39 21.32 41.26
C LEU A 179 -36.60 20.09 41.72
N PHE A 180 -37.15 19.32 42.66
CA PHE A 180 -36.52 18.08 43.13
C PHE A 180 -36.38 17.05 42.01
N THR A 181 -37.44 16.80 41.24
CA THR A 181 -37.42 15.91 40.08
C THR A 181 -36.40 16.38 39.06
N TYR A 182 -36.32 17.69 38.78
CA TYR A 182 -35.32 18.25 37.88
C TYR A 182 -33.89 18.02 38.39
N ILE A 183 -33.60 18.30 39.66
CA ILE A 183 -32.27 18.11 40.26
C ILE A 183 -31.88 16.63 40.22
N LEU A 184 -32.76 15.73 40.62
CA LEU A 184 -32.52 14.29 40.67
C LEU A 184 -32.28 13.72 39.27
N ALA A 185 -33.17 14.04 38.32
CA ALA A 185 -33.05 13.59 36.94
C ALA A 185 -31.78 14.15 36.27
N ARG A 186 -31.44 15.42 36.51
CA ARG A 186 -30.18 16.00 36.00
C ARG A 186 -28.96 15.30 36.57
N ARG A 187 -28.95 14.98 37.87
CA ARG A 187 -27.83 14.27 38.51
C ARG A 187 -27.64 12.86 37.92
N LEU A 188 -28.72 12.10 37.75
CA LEU A 188 -28.70 10.77 37.14
C LEU A 188 -28.29 10.80 35.66
N ALA A 189 -28.79 11.79 34.90
CA ALA A 189 -28.43 11.94 33.49
C ALA A 189 -26.93 12.25 33.32
N LEU A 190 -26.37 13.10 34.18
CA LEU A 190 -24.94 13.43 34.15
C LEU A 190 -24.07 12.25 34.59
N SER A 191 -24.47 11.49 35.61
CA SER A 191 -23.69 10.33 36.09
C SER A 191 -23.61 9.20 35.06
N LEU A 192 -24.57 9.10 34.13
CA LEU A 192 -24.56 8.09 33.06
C LEU A 192 -23.96 8.63 31.76
N SER A 193 -24.35 9.82 31.32
CA SER A 193 -23.99 10.31 29.99
C SER A 193 -22.53 10.74 29.86
N GLN A 194 -21.92 11.25 30.94
CA GLN A 194 -20.56 11.77 30.87
C GLN A 194 -19.52 10.64 30.74
N PRO A 195 -19.52 9.58 31.58
CA PRO A 195 -18.57 8.47 31.42
C PRO A 195 -18.67 7.77 30.07
N ILE A 196 -19.90 7.58 29.56
CA ILE A 196 -20.11 6.96 28.24
C ILE A 196 -19.53 7.81 27.11
N SER A 197 -19.66 9.14 27.19
CA SER A 197 -19.07 10.06 26.21
C SER A 197 -17.54 10.00 26.26
N ASP A 198 -16.96 10.01 27.46
CA ASP A 198 -15.51 9.93 27.67
C ASP A 198 -14.95 8.62 27.10
N MET A 199 -15.63 7.49 27.34
CA MET A 199 -15.27 6.18 26.76
C MET A 199 -15.31 6.21 25.23
N GLY A 200 -16.35 6.82 24.64
CA GLY A 200 -16.45 6.97 23.20
C GLY A 200 -15.29 7.77 22.60
N GLU A 201 -14.88 8.85 23.27
CA GLU A 201 -13.71 9.64 22.86
C GLU A 201 -12.40 8.87 23.03
N ALA A 202 -12.23 8.12 24.11
CA ALA A 202 -11.04 7.30 24.35
C ALA A 202 -10.89 6.18 23.30
N VAL A 203 -11.97 5.48 22.97
CA VAL A 203 -11.94 4.47 21.89
C VAL A 203 -11.60 5.12 20.54
N LYS A 204 -12.14 6.31 20.25
CA LYS A 204 -11.80 7.05 19.04
C LYS A 204 -10.32 7.47 19.01
N ALA A 205 -9.74 7.86 20.15
CA ALA A 205 -8.32 8.18 20.27
C ALA A 205 -7.45 6.93 20.03
N ILE A 206 -7.80 5.79 20.62
CA ILE A 206 -7.12 4.50 20.40
C ILE A 206 -7.14 4.10 18.91
N GLN A 207 -8.27 4.30 18.22
CA GLN A 207 -8.37 4.05 16.77
C GLN A 207 -7.47 4.98 15.94
N GLN A 208 -7.15 6.16 16.46
CA GLN A 208 -6.25 7.13 15.82
C GLN A 208 -4.77 6.91 16.22
N GLY A 209 -4.47 5.86 17.00
CA GLY A 209 -3.13 5.54 17.46
C GLY A 209 -2.69 6.29 18.72
N ASP A 210 -3.59 7.04 19.37
CA ASP A 210 -3.32 7.70 20.64
C ASP A 210 -3.81 6.82 21.81
N TYR A 211 -2.88 6.09 22.40
CA TYR A 211 -3.13 5.18 23.53
C TYR A 211 -3.00 5.86 24.90
N ASN A 212 -2.60 7.13 24.97
CA ASN A 212 -2.16 7.79 26.20
C ASN A 212 -3.27 8.57 26.91
N ARG A 213 -4.53 8.42 26.51
CA ARG A 213 -5.66 9.12 27.14
C ARG A 213 -6.34 8.22 28.19
N PRO A 214 -5.97 8.32 29.48
CA PRO A 214 -6.55 7.46 30.51
C PRO A 214 -8.02 7.82 30.74
N LEU A 215 -8.88 6.79 30.75
CA LEU A 215 -10.24 6.92 31.24
C LEU A 215 -10.25 6.93 32.76
N PRO A 216 -10.82 7.94 33.41
CA PRO A 216 -10.95 7.96 34.87
C PRO A 216 -11.90 6.84 35.32
N VAL A 217 -11.41 5.97 36.20
CA VAL A 217 -12.23 4.94 36.84
C VAL A 217 -12.88 5.59 38.07
N THR A 218 -14.12 6.05 37.93
CA THR A 218 -14.76 6.85 38.98
C THR A 218 -15.34 6.00 40.11
N ASP A 219 -15.77 4.76 39.86
CA ASP A 219 -16.48 3.91 40.83
C ASP A 219 -16.32 2.40 40.51
N ASP A 220 -16.60 1.49 41.46
CA ASP A 220 -16.68 0.02 41.24
C ASP A 220 -18.01 -0.43 40.57
N SER A 221 -18.59 0.44 39.75
CA SER A 221 -19.77 0.11 38.95
C SER A 221 -19.38 -0.62 37.66
N GLU A 222 -20.36 -1.19 36.96
CA GLU A 222 -20.17 -1.80 35.64
C GLU A 222 -19.48 -0.86 34.64
N LEU A 223 -19.73 0.45 34.74
CA LEU A 223 -19.05 1.47 33.92
C LEU A 223 -17.58 1.63 34.32
N GLY A 224 -17.25 1.54 35.61
CA GLY A 224 -15.85 1.56 36.07
C GLY A 224 -15.07 0.32 35.63
N ASP A 225 -15.71 -0.85 35.64
CA ASP A 225 -15.13 -2.07 35.07
C ASP A 225 -14.85 -1.93 33.59
N LEU A 226 -15.78 -1.36 32.82
CA LEU A 226 -15.58 -1.11 31.40
C LEU A 226 -14.43 -0.12 31.15
N ALA A 227 -14.33 0.96 31.95
CA ALA A 227 -13.20 1.90 31.87
C ALA A 227 -11.86 1.21 32.13
N ARG A 228 -11.79 0.31 33.13
CA ARG A 228 -10.60 -0.51 33.41
C ARG A 228 -10.21 -1.39 32.22
N HIS A 229 -11.17 -2.09 31.63
CA HIS A 229 -10.91 -2.95 30.47
C HIS A 229 -10.40 -2.16 29.26
N ILE A 230 -10.98 -0.99 28.98
CA ILE A 230 -10.53 -0.12 27.88
C ILE A 230 -9.10 0.37 28.14
N ASN A 231 -8.78 0.80 29.36
CA ASN A 231 -7.42 1.22 29.73
C ASN A 231 -6.41 0.07 29.56
N ASN A 232 -6.75 -1.14 30.01
CA ASN A 232 -5.88 -2.31 29.84
C ASN A 232 -5.64 -2.65 28.37
N LEU A 233 -6.68 -2.53 27.53
CA LEU A 233 -6.56 -2.73 26.09
C LEU A 233 -5.68 -1.66 25.44
N ALA A 234 -5.84 -0.38 25.82
CA ALA A 234 -5.01 0.71 25.33
C ALA A 234 -3.52 0.46 25.66
N TYR A 235 -3.24 0.06 26.90
CA TYR A 235 -1.89 -0.28 27.34
C TYR A 235 -1.31 -1.49 26.59
N GLY A 236 -2.11 -2.54 26.38
CA GLY A 236 -1.71 -3.72 25.61
C GLY A 236 -1.38 -3.40 24.16
N LEU A 237 -2.20 -2.57 23.50
CA LEU A 237 -1.97 -2.11 22.13
C LEU A 237 -0.73 -1.21 22.02
N GLU A 238 -0.53 -0.28 22.96
CA GLU A 238 0.66 0.57 22.98
C GLU A 238 1.94 -0.27 23.08
N ARG A 239 1.94 -1.25 23.99
CA ARG A 239 3.07 -2.17 24.15
C ARG A 239 3.33 -2.96 22.88
N ALA A 240 2.29 -3.57 22.29
CA ALA A 240 2.42 -4.34 21.06
C ALA A 240 2.91 -3.47 19.89
N SER A 241 2.42 -2.24 19.76
CA SER A 241 2.87 -1.29 18.74
C SER A 241 4.35 -0.91 18.92
N ARG A 242 4.80 -0.66 20.15
CA ARG A 242 6.22 -0.38 20.44
C ARG A 242 7.12 -1.58 20.15
N GLU A 243 6.73 -2.78 20.58
CA GLU A 243 7.48 -4.02 20.30
C GLU A 243 7.56 -4.29 18.79
N GLN A 244 6.47 -4.07 18.05
CA GLN A 244 6.45 -4.18 16.59
C GLN A 244 7.39 -3.16 15.94
N GLN A 245 7.36 -1.90 16.36
CA GLN A 245 8.24 -0.86 15.79
C GLN A 245 9.71 -1.17 16.04
N GLN A 246 10.08 -1.59 17.24
CA GLN A 246 11.45 -2.00 17.57
C GLN A 246 11.92 -3.18 16.71
N THR A 247 11.04 -4.17 16.49
CA THR A 247 11.36 -5.32 15.65
C THR A 247 11.59 -4.90 14.19
N ILE A 248 10.75 -4.00 13.67
CA ILE A 248 10.91 -3.44 12.33
C ILE A 248 12.22 -2.68 12.20
N ASP A 249 12.54 -1.80 13.15
CA ASP A 249 13.78 -1.02 13.12
C ASP A 249 15.02 -1.93 13.16
N GLN A 250 14.99 -2.99 13.99
CA GLN A 250 16.07 -3.96 14.07
C GLN A 250 16.22 -4.80 12.79
N LEU A 251 15.11 -5.17 12.14
CA LEU A 251 15.12 -5.83 10.84
C LEU A 251 15.75 -4.94 9.76
N ILE A 252 15.37 -3.66 9.71
CA ILE A 252 15.93 -2.70 8.76
C ILE A 252 17.43 -2.57 8.96
N GLN A 253 17.88 -2.39 10.22
CA GLN A 253 19.30 -2.27 10.53
C GLN A 253 20.09 -3.52 10.11
N THR A 254 19.58 -4.71 10.45
CA THR A 254 20.23 -5.98 10.09
C THR A 254 20.32 -6.14 8.56
N ARG A 255 19.27 -5.75 7.83
CA ARG A 255 19.26 -5.79 6.36
C ARG A 255 20.30 -4.84 5.77
N GLU A 256 20.36 -3.61 6.25
CA GLU A 256 21.34 -2.63 5.75
C GLU A 256 22.78 -3.06 6.01
N GLU A 257 23.07 -3.65 7.17
CA GLU A 257 24.40 -4.19 7.49
C GLU A 257 24.78 -5.33 6.54
N ALA A 258 23.84 -6.24 6.26
CA ALA A 258 24.04 -7.32 5.29
C ALA A 258 24.25 -6.79 3.86
N GLU A 259 23.46 -5.81 3.43
CA GLU A 259 23.61 -5.17 2.10
C GLU A 259 24.96 -4.45 1.96
N ARG A 260 25.40 -3.72 3.00
CA ARG A 260 26.72 -3.07 3.02
C ARG A 260 27.85 -4.08 2.95
N ALA A 261 27.76 -5.17 3.72
CA ALA A 261 28.77 -6.24 3.69
C ALA A 261 28.84 -6.92 2.31
N ASN A 262 27.70 -7.23 1.70
CA ASN A 262 27.65 -7.78 0.36
C ASN A 262 28.21 -6.79 -0.67
N SER A 263 27.95 -5.48 -0.46
CA SER A 263 28.47 -4.44 -1.33
C SER A 263 29.99 -4.30 -1.30
N ALA A 264 30.55 -4.27 -0.10
CA ALA A 264 31.99 -4.26 0.10
C ALA A 264 32.65 -5.50 -0.53
N LYS A 265 32.05 -6.69 -0.39
CA LYS A 265 32.56 -7.94 -0.94
C LYS A 265 32.75 -7.88 -2.46
N SER A 266 31.77 -7.40 -3.23
CA SER A 266 31.96 -7.36 -4.69
C SER A 266 32.80 -6.18 -5.16
N ASN A 267 32.77 -5.05 -4.47
CA ASN A 267 33.70 -3.95 -4.78
C ASN A 267 35.14 -4.41 -4.60
N PHE A 268 35.41 -5.17 -3.53
CA PHE A 268 36.69 -5.83 -3.34
C PHE A 268 37.02 -6.79 -4.48
N LEU A 269 36.10 -7.69 -4.88
CA LEU A 269 36.34 -8.60 -6.00
C LEU A 269 36.60 -7.87 -7.33
N ALA A 270 35.84 -6.81 -7.62
CA ALA A 270 36.00 -6.00 -8.82
C ALA A 270 37.37 -5.32 -8.88
N MET A 271 37.79 -4.71 -7.76
CA MET A 271 39.13 -4.12 -7.63
C MET A 271 40.21 -5.18 -7.77
N MET A 272 40.11 -6.30 -7.06
CA MET A 272 41.10 -7.38 -7.11
C MET A 272 41.24 -7.96 -8.53
N SER A 273 40.15 -8.10 -9.29
CA SER A 273 40.26 -8.53 -10.69
C SER A 273 41.01 -7.53 -11.55
N HIS A 274 40.81 -6.23 -11.38
CA HIS A 274 41.56 -5.23 -12.14
C HIS A 274 43.05 -5.27 -11.79
N GLU A 275 43.35 -5.38 -10.49
CA GLU A 275 44.72 -5.50 -9.97
C GLU A 275 45.41 -6.81 -10.38
N LEU A 276 44.66 -7.90 -10.60
CA LEU A 276 45.19 -9.16 -11.11
C LEU A 276 45.30 -9.19 -12.64
N ARG A 277 44.37 -8.56 -13.36
CA ARG A 277 44.34 -8.55 -14.83
C ARG A 277 45.49 -7.74 -15.42
N THR A 278 45.80 -6.60 -14.83
CA THR A 278 46.86 -5.70 -15.31
C THR A 278 48.23 -6.40 -15.40
N PRO A 279 48.75 -7.06 -14.34
CA PRO A 279 50.02 -7.78 -14.44
C PRO A 279 49.91 -9.00 -15.39
N MET A 280 48.78 -9.71 -15.42
CA MET A 280 48.60 -10.86 -16.32
C MET A 280 48.60 -10.47 -17.80
N ASN A 281 47.97 -9.35 -18.15
CA ASN A 281 48.04 -8.81 -19.51
C ASN A 281 49.47 -8.37 -19.87
N GLY A 282 50.23 -7.88 -18.89
CA GLY A 282 51.66 -7.61 -19.05
C GLY A 282 52.45 -8.88 -19.36
N VAL A 283 52.25 -9.96 -18.60
CA VAL A 283 52.88 -11.28 -18.86
C VAL A 283 52.49 -11.81 -20.23
N LEU A 284 51.20 -11.77 -20.59
CA LEU A 284 50.71 -12.21 -21.89
C LEU A 284 51.36 -11.41 -23.04
N GLY A 285 51.45 -10.09 -22.90
CA GLY A 285 52.12 -9.23 -23.87
C GLY A 285 53.60 -9.57 -24.04
N MET A 286 54.31 -9.87 -22.95
CA MET A 286 55.72 -10.28 -23.02
C MET A 286 55.90 -11.64 -23.70
N LEU A 287 55.00 -12.60 -23.43
CA LEU A 287 55.00 -13.90 -24.10
C LEU A 287 54.73 -13.76 -25.60
N GLN A 288 53.76 -12.92 -25.98
CA GLN A 288 53.48 -12.61 -27.39
C GLN A 288 54.65 -11.91 -28.08
N LEU A 289 55.38 -11.03 -27.39
CA LEU A 289 56.61 -10.43 -27.93
C LEU A 289 57.71 -11.48 -28.09
N MET A 290 57.87 -12.41 -27.14
CA MET A 290 58.81 -13.52 -27.27
C MET A 290 58.51 -14.38 -28.51
N GLU A 291 57.24 -14.64 -28.81
CA GLU A 291 56.83 -15.38 -30.02
C GLU A 291 57.27 -14.71 -31.34
N THR A 292 57.53 -13.40 -31.32
CA THR A 292 58.06 -12.67 -32.50
C THR A 292 59.57 -12.74 -32.65
N THR A 293 60.28 -13.35 -31.69
CA THR A 293 61.74 -13.50 -31.69
C THR A 293 62.17 -14.91 -32.11
N GLN A 294 63.46 -15.11 -32.41
CA GLN A 294 63.98 -16.45 -32.67
C GLN A 294 64.02 -17.26 -31.36
N MET A 295 63.27 -18.35 -31.32
CA MET A 295 63.19 -19.27 -30.18
C MET A 295 63.66 -20.67 -30.60
N THR A 296 64.20 -21.43 -29.65
CA THR A 296 64.41 -22.87 -29.83
C THR A 296 63.06 -23.62 -29.73
N ASP A 297 63.03 -24.89 -30.13
CA ASP A 297 61.82 -25.71 -30.03
C ASP A 297 61.32 -25.82 -28.58
N GLU A 298 62.22 -26.04 -27.61
CA GLU A 298 61.89 -26.06 -26.17
C GLU A 298 61.37 -24.70 -25.67
N GLN A 299 61.96 -23.58 -26.11
CA GLN A 299 61.50 -22.24 -25.73
C GLN A 299 60.10 -21.93 -26.29
N THR A 300 59.82 -22.42 -27.50
CA THR A 300 58.50 -22.28 -28.13
C THR A 300 57.45 -23.06 -27.35
N GLU A 301 57.77 -24.28 -26.91
CA GLU A 301 56.88 -25.10 -26.08
C GLU A 301 56.64 -24.45 -24.71
N TYR A 302 57.67 -23.91 -24.07
CA TYR A 302 57.52 -23.17 -22.80
C TYR A 302 56.68 -21.90 -22.95
N ALA A 303 56.89 -21.13 -24.01
CA ALA A 303 56.11 -19.93 -24.29
C ALA A 303 54.63 -20.26 -24.56
N ALA A 304 54.37 -21.33 -25.31
CA ALA A 304 53.01 -21.81 -25.55
C ALA A 304 52.31 -22.23 -24.24
N LEU A 305 53.00 -23.02 -23.39
CA LEU A 305 52.45 -23.46 -22.11
C LEU A 305 52.20 -22.29 -21.14
N ALA A 306 53.10 -21.32 -21.10
CA ALA A 306 52.95 -20.12 -20.27
C ALA A 306 51.79 -19.23 -20.76
N THR A 307 51.61 -19.14 -22.08
CA THR A 307 50.50 -18.40 -22.71
C THR A 307 49.17 -19.05 -22.36
N GLU A 308 49.06 -20.37 -22.54
CA GLU A 308 47.85 -21.13 -22.19
C GLU A 308 47.50 -20.98 -20.71
N SER A 309 48.50 -21.06 -19.82
CA SER A 309 48.32 -20.88 -18.38
C SER A 309 47.85 -19.47 -18.02
N THR A 310 48.41 -18.46 -18.67
CA THR A 310 48.05 -17.04 -18.48
C THR A 310 46.63 -16.74 -18.94
N GLU A 311 46.25 -17.22 -20.13
CA GLU A 311 44.89 -17.12 -20.65
C GLU A 311 43.89 -17.87 -19.76
N HIS A 312 44.26 -19.03 -19.23
CA HIS A 312 43.43 -19.78 -18.29
C HIS A 312 43.17 -18.98 -17.01
N LEU A 313 44.20 -18.37 -16.40
CA LEU A 313 44.01 -17.57 -15.18
C LEU A 313 43.12 -16.35 -15.41
N LEU A 314 43.28 -15.67 -16.54
CA LEU A 314 42.41 -14.55 -16.94
C LEU A 314 40.95 -15.00 -17.06
N ARG A 315 40.70 -16.17 -17.66
CA ARG A 315 39.36 -16.76 -17.74
C ARG A 315 38.77 -17.02 -16.35
N VAL A 316 39.54 -17.63 -15.44
CA VAL A 316 39.09 -17.89 -14.06
C VAL A 316 38.71 -16.60 -13.33
N ILE A 317 39.55 -15.56 -13.43
CA ILE A 317 39.28 -14.27 -12.81
C ILE A 317 38.00 -13.65 -13.37
N ASN A 318 37.79 -13.73 -14.69
CA ASN A 318 36.59 -13.22 -15.33
C ASN A 318 35.33 -14.00 -14.90
N ASP A 319 35.40 -15.33 -14.80
CA ASP A 319 34.28 -16.15 -14.31
C ASP A 319 33.87 -15.77 -12.88
N ILE A 320 34.84 -15.55 -11.99
CA ILE A 320 34.57 -15.13 -10.59
C ILE A 320 33.88 -13.77 -10.56
N LEU A 321 34.33 -12.84 -11.41
CA LEU A 321 33.69 -11.52 -11.51
C LEU A 321 32.28 -11.60 -12.07
N ASP A 322 32.09 -12.34 -13.17
CA ASP A 322 30.79 -12.50 -13.80
C ASP A 322 29.82 -13.13 -12.80
N PHE A 323 30.24 -14.16 -12.07
CA PHE A 323 29.45 -14.76 -10.99
C PHE A 323 29.05 -13.71 -9.93
N SER A 324 30.02 -12.93 -9.43
CA SER A 324 29.74 -11.88 -8.44
C SER A 324 28.83 -10.76 -8.95
N ARG A 325 28.85 -10.45 -10.26
CA ARG A 325 27.96 -9.45 -10.87
C ARG A 325 26.55 -10.00 -11.05
N ILE A 326 26.44 -11.26 -11.43
CA ILE A 326 25.18 -11.98 -11.60
C ILE A 326 24.44 -12.12 -10.26
N GLU A 327 25.11 -12.39 -9.15
CA GLU A 327 24.45 -12.52 -7.83
C GLU A 327 23.78 -11.22 -7.35
N ARG A 328 24.19 -10.05 -7.86
CA ARG A 328 23.76 -8.74 -7.33
C ARG A 328 22.77 -7.99 -8.21
N GLU A 329 22.14 -8.68 -9.17
CA GLU A 329 21.20 -8.08 -10.14
C GLU A 329 21.76 -6.91 -10.97
N ALA A 330 23.07 -6.67 -10.91
CA ALA A 330 23.75 -5.56 -11.58
C ALA A 330 24.15 -5.86 -13.03
N LEU A 331 23.86 -7.07 -13.53
CA LEU A 331 24.19 -7.46 -14.90
C LEU A 331 23.13 -6.90 -15.86
N ALA A 332 23.44 -5.77 -16.50
CA ALA A 332 22.67 -5.25 -17.62
C ALA A 332 22.90 -6.13 -18.86
N LEU A 333 21.83 -6.71 -19.41
CA LEU A 333 21.85 -7.45 -20.66
C LEU A 333 21.77 -6.48 -21.83
N GLU A 334 22.55 -6.73 -22.88
CA GLU A 334 22.43 -5.97 -24.11
C GLU A 334 21.19 -6.38 -24.93
N HIS A 335 20.76 -5.48 -25.82
CA HIS A 335 19.70 -5.73 -26.80
C HIS A 335 20.16 -5.23 -28.16
N ILE A 336 20.78 -6.12 -28.92
CA ILE A 336 21.49 -5.78 -30.14
C ILE A 336 21.09 -6.75 -31.24
N PRO A 337 21.00 -6.31 -32.50
CA PRO A 337 20.67 -7.20 -33.59
C PRO A 337 21.86 -8.09 -33.95
N PHE A 338 21.64 -9.40 -34.05
CA PHE A 338 22.65 -10.34 -34.51
C PHE A 338 22.02 -11.56 -35.22
N ASN A 339 22.84 -12.24 -36.02
CA ASN A 339 22.44 -13.49 -36.67
C ASN A 339 22.70 -14.66 -35.71
N LEU A 340 21.63 -15.36 -35.33
CA LEU A 340 21.73 -16.44 -34.34
C LEU A 340 22.48 -17.67 -34.89
N ALA A 341 22.30 -18.01 -36.16
CA ALA A 341 23.00 -19.13 -36.78
C ALA A 341 24.51 -18.87 -36.85
N GLU A 342 24.94 -17.67 -37.26
CA GLU A 342 26.35 -17.28 -37.31
C GLU A 342 27.00 -17.33 -35.91
N LEU A 343 26.28 -16.89 -34.88
CA LEU A 343 26.73 -16.96 -33.49
C LEU A 343 26.99 -18.41 -33.06
N ILE A 344 26.07 -19.32 -33.37
CA ILE A 344 26.19 -20.74 -33.01
C ILE A 344 27.32 -21.39 -33.80
N SER A 345 27.38 -21.16 -35.11
CA SER A 345 28.43 -21.68 -35.99
C SER A 345 29.81 -21.24 -35.52
N THR A 346 30.01 -19.95 -35.28
CA THR A 346 31.31 -19.44 -34.78
C THR A 346 31.65 -19.99 -33.40
N SER A 347 30.65 -20.20 -32.52
CA SER A 347 30.87 -20.79 -31.19
C SER A 347 31.31 -22.25 -31.28
N ALA A 348 30.68 -23.06 -32.14
CA ALA A 348 31.06 -24.45 -32.36
C ALA A 348 32.41 -24.58 -33.06
N GLN A 349 32.67 -23.71 -34.04
CA GLN A 349 33.90 -23.75 -34.85
C GLN A 349 35.17 -23.50 -34.02
N ALA A 350 35.06 -22.71 -32.94
CA ALA A 350 36.15 -22.50 -31.98
C ALA A 350 36.67 -23.81 -31.36
N PHE A 351 35.85 -24.86 -31.29
CA PHE A 351 36.20 -26.14 -30.69
C PHE A 351 36.53 -27.24 -31.71
N HIS A 352 36.34 -26.98 -33.01
CA HIS A 352 36.47 -28.01 -34.04
C HIS A 352 37.91 -28.58 -34.11
N HIS A 353 38.92 -27.73 -33.98
CA HIS A 353 40.32 -28.16 -33.96
C HIS A 353 40.64 -28.99 -32.72
N ASN A 354 40.14 -28.60 -31.54
CA ASN A 354 40.34 -29.34 -30.29
C ASN A 354 39.67 -30.72 -30.32
N ALA A 355 38.46 -30.80 -30.85
CA ALA A 355 37.74 -32.06 -31.05
C ALA A 355 38.50 -33.00 -32.00
N GLN A 356 39.00 -32.47 -33.13
CA GLN A 356 39.80 -33.24 -34.08
C GLN A 356 41.11 -33.77 -33.48
N GLN A 357 41.84 -32.94 -32.72
CA GLN A 357 43.06 -33.37 -32.03
C GLN A 357 42.81 -34.50 -31.02
N ARG A 358 41.63 -34.50 -30.38
CA ARG A 358 41.22 -35.54 -29.43
C ARG A 358 40.50 -36.72 -30.08
N GLY A 359 40.26 -36.69 -31.40
CA GLY A 359 39.53 -37.74 -32.11
C GLY A 359 38.04 -37.84 -31.78
N ILE A 360 37.42 -36.74 -31.34
CA ILE A 360 35.99 -36.66 -31.01
C ILE A 360 35.23 -36.05 -32.20
N SER A 361 34.12 -36.66 -32.63
CA SER A 361 33.25 -36.07 -33.67
C SER A 361 32.46 -34.90 -33.11
N LEU A 362 32.56 -33.71 -33.72
CA LEU A 362 31.76 -32.54 -33.35
C LEU A 362 30.81 -32.19 -34.49
N GLU A 363 29.51 -32.39 -34.27
CA GLU A 363 28.46 -32.20 -35.27
C GLU A 363 27.54 -31.04 -34.88
N LEU A 364 27.24 -30.16 -35.83
CA LEU A 364 26.35 -29.02 -35.66
C LEU A 364 25.18 -29.12 -36.63
N ASN A 365 23.96 -29.19 -36.08
CA ASN A 365 22.72 -29.25 -36.83
C ASN A 365 21.94 -27.94 -36.70
N ILE A 366 21.94 -27.15 -37.77
CA ILE A 366 21.17 -25.91 -37.89
C ILE A 366 19.95 -26.16 -38.79
N PRO A 367 18.72 -25.90 -38.33
CA PRO A 367 17.52 -26.07 -39.14
C PRO A 367 17.40 -24.98 -40.20
N LEU A 368 16.84 -25.34 -41.36
CA LEU A 368 16.52 -24.39 -42.43
C LEU A 368 15.67 -23.22 -41.91
N GLY A 369 16.05 -22.00 -42.29
CA GLY A 369 15.39 -20.76 -41.89
C GLY A 369 16.02 -20.04 -40.69
N LEU A 370 16.82 -20.73 -39.86
CA LEU A 370 17.57 -20.07 -38.78
C LEU A 370 18.69 -19.17 -39.34
N GLU A 371 19.28 -19.53 -40.47
CA GLU A 371 20.38 -18.80 -41.13
C GLU A 371 20.00 -17.37 -41.53
N THR A 372 18.71 -17.13 -41.82
CA THR A 372 18.20 -15.82 -42.21
C THR A 372 17.56 -15.05 -41.05
N LEU A 373 17.54 -15.64 -39.86
CA LEU A 373 16.87 -15.08 -38.68
C LEU A 373 17.79 -14.10 -37.95
N GLU A 374 17.44 -12.82 -37.95
CA GLU A 374 18.06 -11.81 -37.08
C GLU A 374 17.21 -11.64 -35.82
N VAL A 375 17.87 -11.68 -34.68
CA VAL A 375 17.25 -11.55 -33.36
C VAL A 375 17.90 -10.40 -32.60
N GLU A 376 17.17 -9.83 -31.64
CA GLU A 376 17.70 -8.88 -30.67
C GLU A 376 17.97 -9.55 -29.33
N GLY A 377 19.13 -9.27 -28.76
CA GLY A 377 19.55 -9.78 -27.45
C GLY A 377 21.03 -9.55 -27.21
N ASP A 378 21.64 -10.34 -26.31
CA ASP A 378 23.06 -10.24 -25.98
C ASP A 378 23.84 -11.44 -26.54
N PRO A 379 24.50 -11.31 -27.71
CA PRO A 379 25.23 -12.40 -28.32
C PRO A 379 26.48 -12.80 -27.52
N THR A 380 27.05 -11.88 -26.72
CA THR A 380 28.22 -12.19 -25.88
C THR A 380 27.83 -13.18 -24.79
N ARG A 381 26.67 -12.98 -24.14
CA ARG A 381 26.17 -13.87 -23.10
C ARG A 381 25.67 -15.20 -23.65
N ILE A 382 24.99 -15.20 -24.80
CA ILE A 382 24.60 -16.45 -25.47
C ILE A 382 25.85 -17.25 -25.88
N ARG A 383 26.86 -16.58 -26.47
CA ARG A 383 28.15 -17.22 -26.78
C ARG A 383 28.79 -17.82 -25.53
N GLN A 384 28.78 -17.09 -24.41
CA GLN A 384 29.33 -17.57 -23.13
C GLN A 384 28.62 -18.84 -22.64
N ILE A 385 27.29 -18.90 -22.72
CA ILE A 385 26.52 -20.10 -22.40
C ILE A 385 26.95 -21.26 -23.33
N LEU A 386 26.95 -21.04 -24.65
CA LEU A 386 27.26 -22.09 -25.63
C LEU A 386 28.70 -22.62 -25.48
N VAL A 387 29.68 -21.73 -25.32
CA VAL A 387 31.09 -22.07 -25.12
C VAL A 387 31.27 -22.90 -23.84
N ASN A 388 30.55 -22.57 -22.76
CA ASN A 388 30.60 -23.35 -21.52
C ASN A 388 29.99 -24.74 -21.69
N LEU A 389 28.86 -24.86 -22.40
CA LEU A 389 28.21 -26.15 -22.65
C LEU A 389 29.06 -27.06 -23.57
N ILE A 390 29.53 -26.53 -24.70
CA ILE A 390 30.35 -27.27 -25.68
C ILE A 390 31.70 -27.65 -25.06
N GLY A 391 32.32 -26.72 -24.33
CA GLY A 391 33.58 -26.97 -23.63
C GLY A 391 33.46 -28.09 -22.60
N ASN A 392 32.37 -28.11 -21.83
CA ASN A 392 32.10 -29.21 -20.89
C ASN A 392 31.87 -30.54 -21.61
N ALA A 393 31.04 -30.56 -22.66
CA ALA A 393 30.75 -31.75 -23.44
C ALA A 393 32.04 -32.40 -24.00
N LEU A 394 32.94 -31.60 -24.57
CA LEU A 394 34.23 -32.09 -25.05
C LEU A 394 35.15 -32.51 -23.91
N LYS A 395 35.20 -31.76 -22.81
CA LYS A 395 36.05 -32.07 -21.65
C LYS A 395 35.74 -33.45 -21.06
N PHE A 396 34.46 -33.81 -20.96
CA PHE A 396 34.02 -35.06 -20.33
C PHE A 396 33.78 -36.22 -21.31
N THR A 397 34.09 -36.02 -22.59
CA THR A 397 34.10 -37.07 -23.62
C THR A 397 35.55 -37.41 -23.97
N ASP A 398 35.97 -38.65 -23.72
CA ASP A 398 37.31 -39.12 -24.11
C ASP A 398 37.31 -39.71 -25.54
N LEU A 399 36.27 -40.48 -25.89
CA LEU A 399 36.06 -41.09 -27.20
C LEU A 399 34.56 -41.00 -27.54
N GLY A 400 34.22 -40.66 -28.78
CA GLY A 400 32.83 -40.61 -29.26
C GLY A 400 32.48 -39.31 -29.96
N SER A 401 31.31 -38.75 -29.64
CA SER A 401 30.75 -37.60 -30.35
C SER A 401 30.09 -36.57 -29.43
N VAL A 402 30.18 -35.31 -29.83
CA VAL A 402 29.41 -34.19 -29.30
C VAL A 402 28.52 -33.64 -30.41
N GLN A 403 27.22 -33.59 -30.17
CA GLN A 403 26.23 -33.11 -31.12
C GLN A 403 25.54 -31.85 -30.60
N ILE A 404 25.44 -30.84 -31.45
CA ILE A 404 24.74 -29.58 -31.15
C ILE A 404 23.49 -29.52 -32.04
N GLU A 405 22.32 -29.66 -31.42
CA GLU A 405 21.03 -29.54 -32.10
C GLU A 405 20.37 -28.21 -31.77
N THR A 406 19.93 -27.50 -32.81
CA THR A 406 19.22 -26.23 -32.63
C THR A 406 17.81 -26.32 -33.19
N ARG A 407 16.85 -25.70 -32.50
CA ARG A 407 15.44 -25.62 -32.91
C ARG A 407 14.92 -24.23 -32.57
N TRP A 408 13.99 -23.74 -33.36
CA TRP A 408 13.31 -22.49 -33.08
C TRP A 408 11.83 -22.62 -33.44
N GLN A 409 10.98 -21.90 -32.72
CA GLN A 409 9.55 -21.82 -33.00
C GLN A 409 9.09 -20.38 -32.76
N PRO A 410 8.22 -19.81 -33.61
CA PRO A 410 7.65 -18.49 -33.37
C PRO A 410 6.77 -18.55 -32.11
N LEU A 411 6.99 -17.64 -31.17
CA LEU A 411 6.18 -17.51 -29.96
C LEU A 411 5.03 -16.53 -30.21
N ASP A 412 5.33 -15.40 -30.86
CA ASP A 412 4.37 -14.41 -31.34
C ASP A 412 4.91 -13.70 -32.62
N GLN A 413 4.37 -12.52 -32.96
CA GLN A 413 4.80 -11.77 -34.15
C GLN A 413 6.16 -11.08 -34.00
N GLU A 414 6.66 -10.92 -32.78
CA GLU A 414 7.85 -10.14 -32.44
C GLU A 414 8.92 -10.96 -31.69
N SER A 415 8.66 -12.23 -31.37
CA SER A 415 9.58 -13.09 -30.62
C SER A 415 9.55 -14.55 -31.05
N VAL A 416 10.69 -15.22 -30.86
CA VAL A 416 10.90 -16.64 -31.11
C VAL A 416 11.35 -17.34 -29.84
N TRP A 417 10.93 -18.58 -29.68
CA TRP A 417 11.47 -19.48 -28.68
C TRP A 417 12.61 -20.28 -29.31
N PHE A 418 13.83 -20.06 -28.83
CA PHE A 418 15.02 -20.75 -29.30
C PHE A 418 15.42 -21.86 -28.32
N THR A 419 15.70 -23.04 -28.86
CA THR A 419 16.17 -24.21 -28.12
C THR A 419 17.50 -24.68 -28.70
N CYS A 420 18.52 -24.79 -27.86
CA CYS A 420 19.81 -25.36 -28.22
C CYS A 420 20.14 -26.52 -27.28
N THR A 421 20.36 -27.70 -27.84
CA THR A 421 20.72 -28.91 -27.11
C THR A 421 22.14 -29.30 -27.44
N VAL A 422 22.97 -29.49 -26.41
CA VAL A 422 24.33 -30.04 -26.52
C VAL A 422 24.32 -31.43 -25.91
N CYS A 423 24.54 -32.45 -26.74
CA CYS A 423 24.60 -33.86 -26.37
C CYS A 423 26.04 -34.34 -26.43
N ASP A 424 26.50 -35.02 -25.39
CA ASP A 424 27.80 -35.69 -25.36
C ASP A 424 27.62 -37.20 -25.12
N SER A 425 28.55 -38.01 -25.63
CA SER A 425 28.63 -39.45 -25.37
C SER A 425 29.65 -39.80 -24.28
N GLY A 426 29.88 -38.87 -23.35
CA GLY A 426 30.93 -38.97 -22.34
C GLY A 426 30.57 -39.84 -21.14
N ILE A 427 31.26 -39.60 -20.02
CA ILE A 427 31.12 -40.38 -18.77
C ILE A 427 29.72 -40.30 -18.14
N GLY A 428 28.92 -39.30 -18.50
CA GLY A 428 27.64 -39.02 -17.86
C GLY A 428 27.76 -38.61 -16.38
N ILE A 429 26.62 -38.34 -15.76
CA ILE A 429 26.50 -37.77 -14.40
C ILE A 429 25.37 -38.51 -13.67
N SER A 430 25.61 -38.91 -12.42
CA SER A 430 24.57 -39.52 -11.59
C SER A 430 23.45 -38.53 -11.24
N ALA A 431 22.23 -39.05 -11.04
CA ALA A 431 21.07 -38.23 -10.69
C ALA A 431 21.27 -37.37 -9.43
N GLU A 432 21.97 -37.90 -8.42
CA GLU A 432 22.29 -37.18 -7.17
C GLU A 432 23.22 -35.98 -7.40
N ARG A 433 24.11 -36.05 -8.40
CA ARG A 433 25.10 -35.00 -8.69
C ARG A 433 24.63 -34.01 -9.74
N LEU A 434 23.67 -34.39 -10.57
CA LEU A 434 23.20 -33.57 -11.70
C LEU A 434 22.65 -32.21 -11.24
N GLU A 435 21.88 -32.17 -10.15
CA GLU A 435 21.37 -30.91 -9.60
C GLU A 435 22.48 -30.09 -8.92
N LEU A 436 23.41 -30.75 -8.23
CA LEU A 436 24.55 -30.12 -7.54
C LEU A 436 25.53 -29.44 -8.53
N MET A 437 25.61 -29.88 -9.78
CA MET A 437 26.50 -29.28 -10.79
C MET A 437 26.13 -27.84 -11.18
N PHE A 438 24.92 -27.38 -10.85
CA PHE A 438 24.52 -25.98 -11.04
C PHE A 438 24.84 -25.09 -9.83
N ASN A 439 25.35 -25.66 -8.73
CA ASN A 439 25.80 -24.89 -7.57
C ASN A 439 27.21 -24.35 -7.80
N ALA A 440 27.44 -23.11 -7.36
CA ALA A 440 28.75 -22.47 -7.49
C ALA A 440 29.83 -23.24 -6.73
N PHE A 441 30.98 -23.44 -7.38
CA PHE A 441 32.17 -24.11 -6.82
C PHE A 441 32.00 -25.61 -6.53
N GLU A 442 30.87 -26.23 -6.85
CA GLU A 442 30.71 -27.68 -6.74
C GLU A 442 31.22 -28.40 -7.99
N GLN A 443 31.96 -29.50 -7.78
CA GLN A 443 32.52 -30.34 -8.84
C GLN A 443 32.20 -31.81 -8.56
N ALA A 444 31.78 -32.56 -9.58
CA ALA A 444 31.30 -33.93 -9.44
C ALA A 444 32.37 -34.93 -8.95
N ASP A 445 33.67 -34.64 -9.11
CA ASP A 445 34.74 -35.53 -8.66
C ASP A 445 36.06 -34.77 -8.37
N SER A 446 36.55 -34.87 -7.13
CA SER A 446 37.83 -34.24 -6.72
C SER A 446 39.06 -34.93 -7.35
N SER A 447 38.89 -36.15 -7.85
CA SER A 447 39.94 -36.93 -8.54
C SER A 447 40.11 -36.54 -10.02
N ILE A 448 39.01 -36.21 -10.71
CA ILE A 448 38.98 -35.75 -12.11
C ILE A 448 39.42 -34.27 -12.23
N SER A 449 39.21 -33.48 -11.16
CA SER A 449 39.65 -32.09 -11.04
C SER A 449 41.15 -31.89 -11.32
N ARG A 450 42.01 -32.84 -10.93
CA ARG A 450 43.46 -32.79 -11.17
C ARG A 450 43.88 -33.07 -12.62
N ARG A 451 43.04 -33.75 -13.40
CA ARG A 451 43.39 -34.19 -14.75
C ARG A 451 42.83 -33.27 -15.84
N TYR A 452 41.75 -32.53 -15.56
CA TYR A 452 41.07 -31.71 -16.59
C TYR A 452 40.68 -30.28 -16.18
N GLY A 453 41.06 -29.77 -14.99
CA GLY A 453 41.04 -28.34 -14.60
C GLY A 453 39.75 -27.55 -14.84
N GLY A 454 39.08 -27.04 -13.80
CA GLY A 454 37.93 -26.15 -13.97
C GLY A 454 37.60 -25.35 -12.72
N THR A 455 36.93 -24.22 -12.90
CA THR A 455 36.52 -23.31 -11.80
C THR A 455 35.28 -23.79 -11.06
N GLY A 456 34.48 -24.68 -11.68
CA GLY A 456 33.16 -25.05 -11.16
C GLY A 456 32.12 -23.92 -11.30
N LEU A 457 32.44 -22.83 -12.02
CA LEU A 457 31.55 -21.68 -12.18
C LEU A 457 30.81 -21.65 -13.52
N GLY A 458 31.29 -22.38 -14.53
CA GLY A 458 30.76 -22.30 -15.90
C GLY A 458 29.27 -22.66 -16.04
N LEU A 459 28.81 -23.75 -15.43
CA LEU A 459 27.40 -24.17 -15.45
C LEU A 459 26.49 -23.28 -14.59
N PRO A 460 26.88 -22.91 -13.34
CA PRO A 460 26.15 -21.91 -12.56
C PRO A 460 25.96 -20.57 -13.29
N ILE A 461 27.03 -20.07 -13.94
CA ILE A 461 26.97 -18.84 -14.75
C ILE A 461 26.04 -19.03 -15.94
N ALA A 462 26.17 -20.14 -16.68
CA ALA A 462 25.33 -20.42 -17.84
C ALA A 462 23.84 -20.48 -17.49
N ARG A 463 23.50 -21.14 -16.37
CA ARG A 463 22.12 -21.21 -15.87
C ARG A 463 21.59 -19.84 -15.46
N SER A 464 22.37 -19.09 -14.68
CA SER A 464 21.96 -17.77 -14.22
C SER A 464 21.80 -16.77 -15.36
N LEU A 465 22.65 -16.84 -16.39
CA LEU A 465 22.50 -16.04 -17.62
C LEU A 465 21.23 -16.43 -18.38
N ALA A 466 20.96 -17.73 -18.56
CA ALA A 466 19.75 -18.21 -19.22
C ALA A 466 18.48 -17.72 -18.50
N GLU A 467 18.44 -17.82 -17.17
CA GLU A 467 17.32 -17.35 -16.34
C GLU A 467 17.13 -15.83 -16.43
N ARG A 468 18.23 -15.06 -16.43
CA ARG A 468 18.17 -13.59 -16.63
C ARG A 468 17.69 -13.18 -18.01
N MET A 469 17.97 -13.99 -19.03
CA MET A 469 17.46 -13.80 -20.39
C MET A 469 15.99 -14.27 -20.56
N GLY A 470 15.31 -14.63 -19.46
CA GLY A 470 13.92 -15.09 -19.48
C GLY A 470 13.75 -16.54 -19.93
N GLY A 471 14.84 -17.30 -20.00
CA GLY A 471 14.86 -18.69 -20.41
C GLY A 471 15.17 -19.67 -19.28
N THR A 472 15.50 -20.91 -19.64
CA THR A 472 15.92 -21.96 -18.71
C THR A 472 17.05 -22.80 -19.29
N LEU A 473 17.90 -23.35 -18.42
CA LEU A 473 18.92 -24.33 -18.78
C LEU A 473 18.64 -25.63 -18.01
N ARG A 474 18.44 -26.72 -18.73
CA ARG A 474 18.11 -28.04 -18.17
C ARG A 474 19.19 -29.05 -18.52
N ALA A 475 19.35 -30.07 -17.68
CA ALA A 475 20.26 -31.18 -17.95
C ALA A 475 19.54 -32.52 -17.76
N ARG A 476 19.94 -33.52 -18.55
CA ARG A 476 19.61 -34.93 -18.39
C ARG A 476 20.87 -35.74 -18.61
N SER A 477 21.18 -36.70 -17.76
CA SER A 477 22.36 -37.52 -17.92
C SER A 477 22.16 -38.87 -17.24
N GLU A 478 22.82 -39.89 -17.79
CA GLU A 478 22.94 -41.22 -17.20
C GLU A 478 24.42 -41.61 -17.22
N GLU A 479 24.91 -42.22 -16.13
CA GLU A 479 26.31 -42.65 -16.06
C GLU A 479 26.66 -43.58 -17.21
N SER A 480 27.82 -43.34 -17.84
CA SER A 480 28.36 -44.05 -19.01
C SER A 480 27.55 -43.92 -20.31
N MET A 481 26.48 -43.13 -20.33
CA MET A 481 25.64 -42.88 -21.51
C MET A 481 25.72 -41.43 -21.99
N GLY A 482 26.51 -40.59 -21.33
CA GLY A 482 26.72 -39.19 -21.65
C GLY A 482 25.71 -38.22 -21.02
N SER A 483 25.76 -36.96 -21.45
CA SER A 483 24.91 -35.89 -20.90
C SER A 483 24.25 -35.07 -22.01
N ILE A 484 23.09 -34.52 -21.68
CA ILE A 484 22.29 -33.67 -22.56
C ILE A 484 21.98 -32.39 -21.81
N PHE A 485 22.48 -31.27 -22.30
CA PHE A 485 22.17 -29.93 -21.78
C PHE A 485 21.29 -29.18 -22.77
N THR A 486 20.14 -28.68 -22.32
CA THR A 486 19.15 -27.99 -23.15
C THR A 486 18.98 -26.55 -22.66
N LEU A 487 19.38 -25.60 -23.49
CA LEU A 487 19.12 -24.17 -23.33
C LEU A 487 17.81 -23.82 -24.05
N GLU A 488 16.89 -23.15 -23.36
CA GLU A 488 15.65 -22.64 -23.91
C GLU A 488 15.55 -21.15 -23.59
N ILE A 489 15.54 -20.25 -24.57
CA ILE A 489 15.49 -18.80 -24.36
C ILE A 489 14.50 -18.12 -25.31
N PRO A 490 13.69 -17.16 -24.83
CA PRO A 490 12.94 -16.26 -25.70
C PRO A 490 13.88 -15.21 -26.30
N LEU A 491 13.76 -14.95 -27.60
CA LEU A 491 14.53 -13.94 -28.31
C LEU A 491 13.60 -13.06 -29.13
N ALA A 492 13.79 -11.74 -29.09
CA ALA A 492 13.03 -10.82 -29.91
C ALA A 492 13.51 -10.89 -31.36
N LEU A 493 12.60 -10.75 -32.32
CA LEU A 493 12.91 -10.73 -33.75
C LEU A 493 13.38 -9.34 -34.16
N HIS A 494 14.55 -9.25 -34.79
CA HIS A 494 14.97 -8.01 -35.42
C HIS A 494 14.36 -7.92 -36.83
N ARG A 495 13.33 -7.10 -36.99
CA ARG A 495 12.84 -6.74 -38.33
C ARG A 495 13.73 -5.65 -38.90
N LYS A 496 14.63 -6.04 -39.82
CA LYS A 496 15.31 -5.10 -40.71
C LYS A 496 14.28 -4.15 -41.34
N LYS A 497 14.28 -2.88 -40.93
CA LYS A 497 13.79 -1.81 -41.80
C LYS A 497 14.63 -1.85 -43.07
N ALA A 498 13.97 -1.75 -44.22
CA ALA A 498 14.63 -1.75 -45.53
C ALA A 498 15.90 -0.90 -45.50
N PRO A 499 17.02 -1.38 -46.07
CA PRO A 499 18.32 -0.79 -45.83
C PRO A 499 18.34 0.67 -46.30
N GLU A 500 18.55 1.60 -45.38
CA GLU A 500 19.20 2.86 -45.74
C GLU A 500 20.59 2.49 -46.24
N GLN A 501 20.83 2.82 -47.50
CA GLN A 501 22.05 2.51 -48.23
C GLN A 501 23.26 3.03 -47.45
N VAL A 502 24.02 2.13 -46.83
CA VAL A 502 25.40 2.43 -46.46
C VAL A 502 26.13 2.71 -47.78
N PRO A 503 26.76 3.89 -47.97
CA PRO A 503 27.46 4.18 -49.20
C PRO A 503 28.56 3.13 -49.40
N THR A 504 28.47 2.38 -50.49
CA THR A 504 29.61 1.63 -51.01
C THR A 504 30.70 2.64 -51.35
N PHE A 505 31.65 2.84 -50.45
CA PHE A 505 32.80 3.69 -50.72
C PHE A 505 33.63 3.02 -51.82
N LEU A 506 33.78 3.76 -52.92
CA LEU A 506 34.53 3.37 -54.09
C LEU A 506 35.98 3.04 -53.69
N ALA A 507 36.40 1.82 -54.00
CA ALA A 507 37.78 1.38 -53.94
C ALA A 507 38.65 2.32 -54.78
N GLY A 508 39.41 3.18 -54.10
CA GLY A 508 40.46 3.98 -54.71
C GLY A 508 41.67 3.09 -55.00
N ASN A 509 42.02 2.97 -56.29
CA ASN A 509 43.23 2.32 -56.75
C ASN A 509 44.48 3.01 -56.17
N SER A 510 45.15 2.37 -55.20
CA SER A 510 46.56 2.67 -54.91
C SER A 510 47.30 1.42 -54.45
N ASN A 511 48.45 1.17 -55.09
CA ASN A 511 49.31 0.00 -54.93
C ASN A 511 49.73 -0.27 -53.48
N GLY A 512 49.53 -1.50 -53.00
CA GLY A 512 49.72 -1.96 -51.62
C GLY A 512 51.18 -2.18 -51.16
N LYS A 513 52.10 -1.24 -51.43
CA LYS A 513 53.42 -1.20 -50.77
C LYS A 513 53.71 0.24 -50.34
N ASN A 514 53.92 0.47 -49.03
CA ASN A 514 54.02 1.77 -48.32
C ASN A 514 52.69 2.43 -47.90
N GLN A 515 51.77 1.69 -47.28
CA GLN A 515 50.66 2.31 -46.55
C GLN A 515 51.08 2.63 -45.11
N HIS A 516 50.86 3.89 -44.70
CA HIS A 516 51.25 4.41 -43.38
C HIS A 516 50.04 4.43 -42.45
N VAL A 517 50.16 3.80 -41.29
CA VAL A 517 49.10 3.67 -40.29
C VAL A 517 49.45 4.47 -39.04
N LEU A 518 48.51 5.25 -38.52
CA LEU A 518 48.67 5.94 -37.24
C LEU A 518 48.11 5.06 -36.13
N LEU A 519 48.92 4.75 -35.12
CA LEU A 519 48.51 4.05 -33.91
C LEU A 519 48.42 5.06 -32.76
N VAL A 520 47.25 5.15 -32.12
CA VAL A 520 46.99 6.00 -30.97
C VAL A 520 46.66 5.12 -29.77
N GLU A 521 47.60 5.03 -28.84
CA GLU A 521 47.54 4.14 -27.68
C GLU A 521 48.38 4.75 -26.55
N ASP A 522 47.88 4.79 -25.32
CA ASP A 522 48.60 5.41 -24.20
C ASP A 522 49.57 4.45 -23.49
N ASN A 523 49.30 3.14 -23.55
CA ASN A 523 50.12 2.12 -22.91
C ASN A 523 51.32 1.71 -23.79
N PRO A 524 52.57 1.92 -23.35
CA PRO A 524 53.77 1.63 -24.15
C PRO A 524 53.94 0.13 -24.50
N VAL A 525 53.40 -0.78 -23.69
CA VAL A 525 53.41 -2.22 -23.98
C VAL A 525 52.47 -2.51 -25.15
N ASN A 526 51.24 -1.98 -25.10
CA ASN A 526 50.26 -2.14 -26.18
C ASN A 526 50.75 -1.48 -27.46
N GLN A 527 51.38 -0.31 -27.37
CA GLN A 527 52.02 0.36 -28.50
C GLN A 527 53.00 -0.58 -29.20
N THR A 528 53.93 -1.16 -28.43
CA THR A 528 54.96 -2.07 -28.96
C THR A 528 54.35 -3.30 -29.63
N VAL A 529 53.33 -3.90 -29.02
CA VAL A 529 52.65 -5.11 -29.54
C VAL A 529 51.92 -4.81 -30.84
N VAL A 530 51.06 -3.78 -30.85
CA VAL A 530 50.26 -3.45 -32.03
C VAL A 530 51.14 -2.94 -33.16
N GLU A 531 52.18 -2.17 -32.85
CA GLU A 531 53.18 -1.73 -33.81
C GLU A 531 53.91 -2.92 -34.45
N ALA A 532 54.36 -3.91 -33.65
CA ALA A 532 55.00 -5.11 -34.18
C ALA A 532 54.06 -5.90 -35.10
N MET A 533 52.78 -6.06 -34.72
CA MET A 533 51.78 -6.71 -35.56
C MET A 533 51.58 -5.97 -36.90
N LEU A 534 51.41 -4.65 -36.87
CA LEU A 534 51.25 -3.82 -38.07
C LEU A 534 52.49 -3.87 -38.99
N ARG A 535 53.70 -3.78 -38.42
CA ARG A 535 54.95 -3.90 -39.19
C ARG A 535 55.09 -5.29 -39.82
N SER A 536 54.71 -6.34 -39.12
CA SER A 536 54.71 -7.72 -39.66
C SER A 536 53.72 -7.94 -40.82
N LEU A 537 52.71 -7.06 -40.93
CA LEU A 537 51.75 -7.04 -42.03
C LEU A 537 52.19 -6.12 -43.19
N GLY A 538 53.37 -5.47 -43.08
CA GLY A 538 53.96 -4.65 -44.13
C GLY A 538 53.60 -3.17 -44.08
N PHE A 539 52.97 -2.69 -42.99
CA PHE A 539 52.63 -1.28 -42.82
C PHE A 539 53.78 -0.49 -42.19
N GLN A 540 53.92 0.78 -42.58
CA GLN A 540 54.67 1.75 -41.78
C GLN A 540 53.77 2.23 -40.66
N VAL A 541 54.31 2.49 -39.47
CA VAL A 541 53.52 2.88 -38.29
C VAL A 541 54.08 4.15 -37.67
N SER A 542 53.22 5.14 -37.44
CA SER A 542 53.51 6.26 -36.55
C SER A 542 52.73 6.05 -35.26
N VAL A 543 53.38 6.21 -34.11
CA VAL A 543 52.77 6.00 -32.79
C VAL A 543 52.64 7.33 -32.06
N VAL A 544 51.49 7.56 -31.44
CA VAL A 544 51.21 8.71 -30.56
C VAL A 544 50.51 8.23 -29.29
N SER A 545 50.71 8.96 -28.18
CA SER A 545 50.30 8.50 -26.85
C SER A 545 48.98 9.09 -26.34
N ASP A 546 48.42 10.09 -27.01
CA ASP A 546 47.19 10.76 -26.58
C ASP A 546 46.35 11.29 -27.75
N GLY A 547 45.08 11.58 -27.49
CA GLY A 547 44.14 12.03 -28.51
C GLY A 547 44.46 13.40 -29.11
N ALA A 548 45.13 14.30 -28.35
CA ALA A 548 45.49 15.62 -28.85
C ALA A 548 46.64 15.55 -29.87
N GLN A 549 47.65 14.71 -29.60
CA GLN A 549 48.71 14.37 -30.53
C GLN A 549 48.15 13.71 -31.78
N ALA A 550 47.17 12.82 -31.64
CA ALA A 550 46.51 12.19 -32.78
C ALA A 550 45.87 13.22 -33.72
N VAL A 551 45.14 14.20 -33.18
CA VAL A 551 44.55 15.30 -33.97
C VAL A 551 45.64 16.13 -34.66
N SER A 552 46.70 16.52 -33.93
CA SER A 552 47.80 17.31 -34.48
C SER A 552 48.55 16.59 -35.60
N VAL A 553 48.82 15.29 -35.43
CA VAL A 553 49.55 14.48 -36.42
C VAL A 553 48.67 14.15 -37.62
N ALA A 554 47.38 13.86 -37.41
CA ALA A 554 46.42 13.65 -38.49
C ALA A 554 46.25 14.90 -39.38
N GLN A 555 46.35 16.11 -38.81
CA GLN A 555 46.23 17.35 -39.58
C GLN A 555 47.33 17.51 -40.65
N THR A 556 48.54 17.07 -40.37
CA THR A 556 49.70 17.23 -41.28
C THR A 556 50.11 15.94 -42.00
N GLY A 557 49.71 14.78 -41.49
CA GLY A 557 50.09 13.47 -41.99
C GLY A 557 49.14 12.91 -43.03
N ASN A 558 49.64 12.03 -43.90
CA ASN A 558 48.83 11.24 -44.82
C ASN A 558 48.84 9.78 -44.37
N PHE A 559 47.72 9.32 -43.82
CA PHE A 559 47.57 7.98 -43.26
C PHE A 559 46.53 7.18 -44.05
N ALA A 560 46.84 5.91 -44.29
CA ALA A 560 45.93 4.96 -44.92
C ALA A 560 44.84 4.49 -43.94
N ALA A 561 45.17 4.37 -42.66
CA ALA A 561 44.23 4.07 -41.59
C ALA A 561 44.73 4.64 -40.25
N ILE A 562 43.81 4.84 -39.31
CA ILE A 562 44.11 5.24 -37.93
C ILE A 562 43.55 4.16 -37.00
N LEU A 563 44.38 3.58 -36.13
CA LEU A 563 43.94 2.75 -35.02
C LEU A 563 43.88 3.63 -33.78
N MET A 564 42.70 3.75 -33.17
CA MET A 564 42.42 4.71 -32.11
C MET A 564 41.93 3.99 -30.85
N ASP A 565 42.69 4.02 -29.75
CA ASP A 565 42.14 3.62 -28.46
C ASP A 565 40.96 4.54 -28.07
N CYS A 566 39.85 3.93 -27.65
CA CYS A 566 38.69 4.66 -27.18
C CYS A 566 38.97 5.44 -25.89
N ARG A 567 39.85 4.93 -25.02
CA ARG A 567 40.20 5.55 -23.75
C ARG A 567 41.63 6.05 -23.79
N LEU A 568 41.77 7.36 -23.98
CA LEU A 568 43.05 8.06 -24.03
C LEU A 568 43.09 9.18 -22.99
N PRO A 569 44.28 9.53 -22.49
CA PRO A 569 44.47 10.71 -21.64
C PRO A 569 44.32 12.01 -22.45
N VAL A 570 44.07 13.13 -21.76
CA VAL A 570 43.87 14.49 -22.31
C VAL A 570 42.57 14.64 -23.11
N ILE A 571 42.44 13.94 -24.23
CA ILE A 571 41.23 13.87 -25.07
C ILE A 571 40.96 12.40 -25.37
N ASP A 572 39.74 11.94 -25.12
CA ASP A 572 39.36 10.56 -25.39
C ASP A 572 39.31 10.25 -26.91
N GLY A 573 39.35 8.97 -27.27
CA GLY A 573 39.40 8.54 -28.68
C GLY A 573 38.16 8.95 -29.47
N TYR A 574 37.01 9.08 -28.82
CA TYR A 574 35.76 9.51 -29.44
C TYR A 574 35.82 10.98 -29.84
N GLU A 575 36.28 11.84 -28.94
CA GLU A 575 36.43 13.26 -29.18
C GLU A 575 37.56 13.54 -30.17
N ALA A 576 38.68 12.83 -30.06
CA ALA A 576 39.75 12.89 -31.06
C ALA A 576 39.24 12.51 -32.47
N THR A 577 38.40 11.47 -32.57
CA THR A 577 37.76 11.07 -33.83
C THR A 577 36.87 12.18 -34.38
N ARG A 578 36.00 12.78 -33.54
CA ARG A 578 35.12 13.89 -33.96
C ARG A 578 35.93 15.08 -34.50
N GLN A 579 37.06 15.40 -33.88
CA GLN A 579 37.95 16.47 -34.35
C GLN A 579 38.67 16.09 -35.66
N ILE A 580 39.19 14.87 -35.76
CA ILE A 580 39.84 14.38 -37.00
C ILE A 580 38.86 14.39 -38.18
N ARG A 581 37.58 14.06 -37.95
CA ARG A 581 36.54 14.09 -38.99
C ARG A 581 36.21 15.49 -39.50
N GLN A 582 36.54 16.55 -38.75
CA GLN A 582 36.39 17.94 -39.21
C GLN A 582 37.55 18.38 -40.12
N LEU A 583 38.64 17.61 -40.20
CA LEU A 583 39.79 17.89 -41.06
C LEU A 583 39.52 17.44 -42.49
N THR A 584 39.59 18.36 -43.46
CA THR A 584 39.28 18.12 -44.88
C THR A 584 40.08 16.99 -45.52
N ASN A 585 41.31 16.73 -45.05
CA ASN A 585 42.21 15.67 -45.53
C ASN A 585 41.96 14.30 -44.87
N CYS A 586 41.16 14.22 -43.80
CA CYS A 586 40.95 12.97 -43.04
C CYS A 586 39.50 12.47 -43.08
N ILE A 587 38.61 13.12 -43.85
CA ILE A 587 37.19 12.75 -43.95
C ILE A 587 37.01 11.28 -44.36
N GLN A 588 37.86 10.78 -45.27
CA GLN A 588 37.75 9.42 -45.81
C GLN A 588 38.73 8.41 -45.21
N VAL A 589 39.61 8.83 -44.29
CA VAL A 589 40.59 7.91 -43.69
C VAL A 589 39.85 6.96 -42.73
N PRO A 590 39.94 5.63 -42.88
CA PRO A 590 39.31 4.71 -41.95
C PRO A 590 39.89 4.86 -40.55
N ILE A 591 39.03 5.06 -39.55
CA ILE A 591 39.41 5.11 -38.13
C ILE A 591 38.86 3.85 -37.46
N ILE A 592 39.73 2.95 -37.03
CA ILE A 592 39.39 1.68 -36.40
C ILE A 592 39.56 1.84 -34.89
N ALA A 593 38.47 1.70 -34.15
CA ALA A 593 38.46 1.79 -32.69
C ALA A 593 39.17 0.59 -32.07
N LEU A 594 40.07 0.82 -31.11
CA LEU A 594 40.56 -0.22 -30.22
C LEU A 594 39.82 -0.07 -28.90
N THR A 595 38.94 -1.02 -28.59
CA THR A 595 38.08 -0.96 -27.40
C THR A 595 38.44 -2.05 -26.40
N ALA A 596 38.30 -1.77 -25.11
CA ALA A 596 38.48 -2.77 -24.06
C ALA A 596 37.31 -3.78 -23.97
N ASN A 597 36.19 -3.52 -24.65
CA ASN A 597 35.00 -4.36 -24.63
C ASN A 597 34.34 -4.41 -26.02
N ALA A 598 33.95 -5.61 -26.48
CA ALA A 598 33.22 -5.81 -27.74
C ALA A 598 31.71 -5.52 -27.63
N LEU A 599 31.28 -4.88 -26.54
CA LEU A 599 29.90 -4.57 -26.20
C LEU A 599 29.30 -3.53 -27.17
N HIS A 600 28.03 -3.68 -27.53
CA HIS A 600 27.42 -2.89 -28.62
C HIS A 600 27.28 -1.40 -28.29
N GLY A 601 27.18 -1.04 -27.01
CA GLY A 601 27.20 0.36 -26.57
C GLY A 601 28.50 1.08 -26.94
N ASP A 602 29.64 0.40 -26.85
CA ASP A 602 30.93 0.94 -27.29
C ASP A 602 30.97 1.03 -28.83
N ARG A 603 30.40 0.05 -29.55
CA ARG A 603 30.32 0.06 -31.03
C ARG A 603 29.47 1.22 -31.55
N GLU A 604 28.27 1.44 -31.00
CA GLU A 604 27.41 2.56 -31.40
C GLU A 604 28.07 3.90 -31.06
N ALA A 605 28.68 4.03 -29.88
CA ALA A 605 29.45 5.22 -29.52
C ALA A 605 30.62 5.48 -30.50
N CYS A 606 31.32 4.42 -30.93
CA CYS A 606 32.39 4.51 -31.93
C CYS A 606 31.84 5.02 -33.27
N LEU A 607 30.76 4.41 -33.77
CA LEU A 607 30.14 4.79 -35.05
C LEU A 607 29.53 6.20 -35.00
N GLN A 608 28.86 6.58 -33.91
CA GLN A 608 28.32 7.92 -33.70
C GLN A 608 29.42 8.99 -33.61
N ALA A 609 30.59 8.65 -33.06
CA ALA A 609 31.75 9.53 -33.08
C ALA A 609 32.40 9.68 -34.46
N GLY A 610 32.00 8.85 -35.44
CA GLY A 610 32.51 8.86 -36.81
C GLY A 610 33.63 7.85 -37.07
N MET A 611 33.84 6.86 -36.18
CA MET A 611 34.76 5.75 -36.44
C MET A 611 34.19 4.83 -37.51
N SER A 612 35.07 4.16 -38.25
CA SER A 612 34.74 3.32 -39.40
C SER A 612 34.51 1.86 -39.01
N ASP A 613 35.27 1.33 -38.06
CA ASP A 613 35.17 -0.04 -37.56
C ASP A 613 35.73 -0.13 -36.14
N TYR A 614 35.74 -1.32 -35.54
CA TYR A 614 36.23 -1.55 -34.18
C TYR A 614 36.94 -2.90 -34.04
N LEU A 615 37.82 -3.00 -33.04
CA LEU A 615 38.56 -4.19 -32.67
C LEU A 615 38.69 -4.25 -31.14
N ALA A 616 38.21 -5.35 -30.55
CA ALA A 616 38.19 -5.51 -29.10
C ALA A 616 39.51 -6.10 -28.59
N LYS A 617 40.07 -5.50 -27.54
CA LYS A 617 41.28 -5.95 -26.85
C LYS A 617 40.93 -7.07 -25.84
N PRO A 618 41.74 -8.15 -25.74
CA PRO A 618 42.90 -8.46 -26.56
C PRO A 618 42.49 -9.02 -27.93
N PHE A 619 43.20 -8.61 -28.99
CA PHE A 619 42.99 -9.11 -30.35
C PHE A 619 44.26 -9.77 -30.88
N LYS A 620 44.09 -10.75 -31.77
CA LYS A 620 45.20 -11.45 -32.42
C LYS A 620 45.60 -10.75 -33.71
N ARG A 621 46.79 -11.07 -34.22
CA ARG A 621 47.28 -10.59 -35.53
C ARG A 621 46.30 -10.88 -36.66
N THR A 622 45.64 -12.04 -36.64
CA THR A 622 44.63 -12.43 -37.64
C THR A 622 43.41 -11.51 -37.63
N ASP A 623 42.96 -11.11 -36.45
CA ASP A 623 41.78 -10.25 -36.29
C ASP A 623 42.10 -8.84 -36.83
N LEU A 624 43.27 -8.32 -36.47
CA LEU A 624 43.80 -7.06 -36.99
C LEU A 624 43.96 -7.09 -38.52
N GLN A 625 44.52 -8.17 -39.07
CA GLN A 625 44.66 -8.36 -40.51
C GLN A 625 43.30 -8.36 -41.21
N GLN A 626 42.31 -9.08 -40.67
CA GLN A 626 40.98 -9.17 -41.28
C GLN A 626 40.27 -7.82 -41.32
N VAL A 627 40.36 -7.03 -40.24
CA VAL A 627 39.77 -5.68 -40.20
C VAL A 627 40.49 -4.77 -41.19
N LEU A 628 41.83 -4.75 -41.21
CA LEU A 628 42.59 -3.92 -42.14
C LEU A 628 42.31 -4.28 -43.60
N GLN A 629 42.15 -5.56 -43.94
CA GLN A 629 41.83 -6.00 -45.30
C GLN A 629 40.44 -5.54 -45.80
N ARG A 630 39.49 -5.25 -44.89
CA ARG A 630 38.18 -4.69 -45.28
C ARG A 630 38.29 -3.24 -45.74
N TRP A 631 39.21 -2.48 -45.14
CA TRP A 631 39.32 -1.04 -45.34
C TRP A 631 40.49 -0.62 -46.23
N LEU A 632 41.50 -1.49 -46.36
CA LEU A 632 42.71 -1.25 -47.14
C LEU A 632 42.84 -2.27 -48.28
N PRO A 633 43.16 -1.83 -49.51
CA PRO A 633 43.38 -2.75 -50.64
C PRO A 633 44.65 -3.58 -50.40
N PHE A 634 44.49 -4.86 -50.08
CA PHE A 634 45.58 -5.80 -49.87
C PHE A 634 45.87 -6.59 -51.15
N GLN A 635 47.09 -6.51 -51.70
CA GLN A 635 47.54 -7.48 -52.71
C GLN A 635 48.32 -8.59 -52.00
N ALA A 636 47.78 -9.82 -52.08
CA ALA A 636 48.54 -11.00 -51.72
C ALA A 636 49.83 -11.06 -52.57
N SER A 637 50.97 -11.13 -51.89
CA SER A 637 52.24 -11.47 -52.53
C SER A 637 52.10 -12.86 -53.16
N ALA A 638 51.95 -12.91 -54.48
CA ALA A 638 52.22 -14.11 -55.26
C ALA A 638 53.72 -14.43 -55.17
N THR A 639 54.14 -15.11 -54.10
CA THR A 639 55.36 -15.91 -54.14
C THR A 639 55.03 -17.12 -55.01
N GLY A 640 55.42 -17.05 -56.27
CA GLY A 640 55.55 -18.23 -57.09
C GLY A 640 56.56 -19.17 -56.43
N ASP A 641 56.18 -20.42 -56.28
CA ASP A 641 57.12 -21.49 -56.52
C ASP A 641 56.58 -22.37 -57.64
N LYS A 642 57.48 -22.65 -58.58
CA LYS A 642 57.26 -23.40 -59.81
C LYS A 642 57.19 -24.90 -59.48
N CYS A 643 56.66 -25.65 -60.44
CA CYS A 643 56.83 -27.07 -60.72
C CYS A 643 57.64 -27.93 -59.75
#